data_AF-A0A0S8GNS0-F1
#
_entry.id   AF-A0A0S8GNS0-F1
#
_cell.length_a   1.000
_cell.length_b   1.000
_cell.length_c   1.000
_cell.angle_alpha   90.00
_cell.angle_beta   90.00
_cell.angle_gamma   90.00
#
_symmetry.space_group_name_H-M   'P 1'
#
loop_
_entity.id
_entity.type
_entity.pdbx_description
1 polymer ?
#
loop_
_entity_poly.entity_id
_entity_poly.type
_entity_poly.pdbx_seq_one_letter_code
_entity_poly.pdbx_strand_id
1 'polypeptide(L)'
;MKCCSVEYGLSSAGIADQTPKGCKNSCGRASLGLLIGLMVAVLIAGVGHLTWPNYLELKLLNTRQRHFSRATFCPDIVHIDIDDASIEKMGEWPWPRRYLANLIAQCHQAGAKEVVLDIIMPDETKPELVQDGVTDIKAFEPEPMIVGRSPLIKIYNDAELAEAVRKTGIVTVPYHAEIYDETHRAEETPEDPNLDKRVTKILHAEPTPSFEEVFYRIWPEKSILDRDWQYQKLYRSYLYCLSYKYLSRFFNQLPPDKAHIPLAQMGRLVPPIPQIAQAVKNSGFATAYTDKKDGVVRRLPLLTLHQGQLHKQLSFTVACRALGIADEELNLSRPRKIAVDRLNLEIPLDEEGKMLIAWPGPWNENPHRINVVSIGQIWQNEQAIQKNQRHLEMIDTLRYQLGTLPEDISTLDEQTQQLVENIRYQLTLLGDPNELIKANKNLRQKNHTARELLRQTVAGKIVLVGSTTTGAFDFVVTPMSTRTPGVAVHGNILGTILQRQFLRRPPPYADPIIIVMLGGLMTLITVYFSPLKSALGGLLLMVVLVSGNFVVAFQYGRYWLGIVNPLYAILFSFTAVTFYRQITEGRARRRITARFKQYASPAVVDRIVESPGAVSLAGETRLISCYFSDLAGFTTISERLGPQKTVQVLNIYLDRMTEALDRYDATINKFQGDGIFAFFGAPVSQPDHARRACLAALDAQRELDHLVRQQQQTNQDFPVLTMRIGISTGE
;
A
#
# COMPACT_ATOMS: atom_id res chain seq x y z
N MET A 1 12.79 10.98 44.71
CA MET A 1 13.28 11.85 45.81
C MET A 1 12.09 12.32 46.62
N LYS A 2 11.93 11.84 47.84
CA LYS A 2 11.17 12.46 48.94
C LYS A 2 11.82 11.96 50.24
N CYS A 3 12.55 12.85 50.90
CA CYS A 3 13.10 12.63 52.24
C CYS A 3 11.98 12.88 53.26
N CYS A 4 11.73 11.90 54.14
CA CYS A 4 11.14 12.16 55.45
C CYS A 4 12.29 12.18 56.46
N SER A 5 12.47 13.33 57.08
CA SER A 5 13.29 13.61 58.25
C SER A 5 12.54 13.18 59.52
N VAL A 6 13.18 12.34 60.34
CA VAL A 6 12.91 12.28 61.79
C VAL A 6 14.26 12.16 62.49
N GLU A 7 14.61 13.21 63.22
CA GLU A 7 15.72 13.26 64.17
C GLU A 7 15.36 12.46 65.42
N TYR A 8 16.30 11.65 65.91
CA TYR A 8 16.55 11.50 67.35
C TYR A 8 18.05 11.32 67.54
N GLY A 9 18.66 12.25 68.28
CA GLY A 9 20.07 12.23 68.62
C GLY A 9 20.35 11.32 69.82
N LEU A 10 21.52 10.68 69.79
CA LEU A 10 22.34 10.32 70.95
C LEU A 10 23.79 10.14 70.48
N SER A 11 24.73 10.61 71.30
CA SER A 11 26.11 10.96 70.96
C SER A 11 27.11 9.80 70.97
N SER A 12 28.10 9.93 70.07
CA SER A 12 29.54 9.60 70.22
C SER A 12 29.98 8.18 70.64
N ALA A 13 30.55 7.43 69.68
CA ALA A 13 31.86 6.78 69.77
C ALA A 13 32.24 6.20 68.39
N GLY A 14 33.47 6.41 67.95
CA GLY A 14 33.92 6.12 66.59
C GLY A 14 33.98 4.63 66.25
N ILE A 15 33.76 4.32 64.97
CA ILE A 15 34.31 3.15 64.24
C ILE A 15 34.40 3.51 62.76
N ALA A 16 35.48 3.05 62.16
CA ALA A 16 35.99 3.34 60.84
C ALA A 16 35.05 3.00 59.66
N ASP A 17 35.24 3.79 58.60
CA ASP A 17 35.27 3.42 57.18
C ASP A 17 34.51 2.15 56.76
N GLN A 18 33.34 2.35 56.14
CA GLN A 18 32.81 1.47 55.10
C GLN A 18 31.69 2.18 54.33
N THR A 19 32.05 2.84 53.23
CA THR A 19 31.08 3.32 52.23
C THR A 19 30.40 2.13 51.53
N PRO A 20 29.08 2.17 51.26
CA PRO A 20 28.35 1.02 50.74
C PRO A 20 28.65 0.81 49.24
N LYS A 21 29.44 -0.22 48.92
CA LYS A 21 29.67 -0.75 47.56
C LYS A 21 28.39 -1.18 46.81
N GLY A 22 27.21 -1.11 47.44
CA GLY A 22 25.91 -1.45 46.84
C GLY A 22 25.38 -0.43 45.82
N CYS A 23 25.74 0.86 45.93
CA CYS A 23 25.17 1.92 45.07
C CYS A 23 25.82 2.00 43.67
N LYS A 24 27.10 1.63 43.54
CA LYS A 24 27.80 1.63 42.23
C LYS A 24 27.28 0.55 41.27
N ASN A 25 26.76 -0.56 41.79
CA ASN A 25 26.32 -1.69 40.97
C ASN A 25 24.91 -1.53 40.38
N SER A 26 24.03 -0.71 40.98
CA SER A 26 22.72 -0.40 40.38
C SER A 26 22.84 0.63 39.26
N CYS A 27 23.70 1.64 39.45
CA CYS A 27 23.92 2.70 38.47
C CYS A 27 24.56 2.18 37.17
N GLY A 28 25.55 1.27 37.26
CA GLY A 28 26.20 0.67 36.08
C GLY A 28 25.30 -0.27 35.26
N ARG A 29 24.25 -0.84 35.86
CA ARG A 29 23.29 -1.71 35.17
C ARG A 29 22.24 -0.89 34.41
N ALA A 30 21.76 0.19 35.02
CA ALA A 30 20.86 1.12 34.34
C ALA A 30 21.54 1.76 33.13
N SER A 31 22.81 2.18 33.26
CA SER A 31 23.57 2.75 32.14
C SER A 31 23.79 1.76 31.00
N LEU A 32 24.07 0.48 31.29
CA LEU A 32 24.23 -0.53 30.25
C LEU A 32 22.89 -0.87 29.57
N GLY A 33 21.78 -0.89 30.31
CA GLY A 33 20.44 -1.05 29.74
C GLY A 33 20.05 0.09 28.79
N LEU A 34 20.38 1.35 29.15
CA LEU A 34 20.18 2.50 28.27
C LEU A 34 20.99 2.38 26.96
N LEU A 35 22.25 1.96 27.06
CA LEU A 35 23.11 1.75 25.88
C LEU A 35 22.58 0.65 24.96
N ILE A 36 22.11 -0.47 25.52
CA ILE A 36 21.53 -1.56 24.74
C ILE A 36 20.29 -1.09 23.97
N GLY A 37 19.36 -0.42 24.65
CA GLY A 37 18.14 0.05 24.01
C GLY A 37 18.40 1.11 22.93
N LEU A 38 19.32 2.05 23.18
CA LEU A 38 19.73 3.04 22.19
C LEU A 38 20.40 2.39 20.97
N MET A 39 21.30 1.42 21.18
CA MET A 39 21.95 0.69 20.09
C MET A 39 20.94 -0.06 19.22
N VAL A 40 19.93 -0.68 19.82
CA VAL A 40 18.82 -1.33 19.11
C VAL A 40 18.04 -0.33 18.27
N ALA A 41 17.69 0.84 18.83
CA ALA A 41 16.96 1.88 18.11
C ALA A 41 17.77 2.43 16.91
N VAL A 42 19.08 2.65 17.08
CA VAL A 42 19.99 3.09 16.01
C VAL A 42 20.14 2.00 14.94
N LEU A 43 20.27 0.73 15.35
CA LEU A 43 20.33 -0.39 14.42
C LEU A 43 19.06 -0.48 13.57
N ILE A 44 17.87 -0.32 14.17
CA ILE A 44 16.59 -0.33 13.45
C ILE A 44 16.49 0.87 12.52
N ALA A 45 16.96 2.06 12.91
CA ALA A 45 17.03 3.21 12.03
C ALA A 45 17.93 2.94 10.81
N GLY A 46 19.11 2.36 11.03
CA GLY A 46 20.05 1.99 9.96
C GLY A 46 19.49 0.91 9.02
N VAL A 47 18.96 -0.19 9.57
CA VAL A 47 18.36 -1.29 8.78
C VAL A 47 17.08 -0.83 8.07
N GLY A 48 16.34 0.12 8.65
CA GLY A 48 15.15 0.70 8.05
C GLY A 48 15.41 1.36 6.69
N HIS A 49 16.62 1.90 6.48
CA HIS A 49 17.06 2.41 5.18
C HIS A 49 17.42 1.30 4.17
N LEU A 50 17.66 0.06 4.63
CA LEU A 50 18.31 -0.99 3.85
C LEU A 50 17.42 -1.99 3.12
N THR A 51 16.07 -2.00 3.24
CA THR A 51 15.07 -2.50 2.22
C THR A 51 13.80 -3.22 2.73
N TRP A 52 13.70 -3.71 3.97
CA TRP A 52 12.69 -4.74 4.30
C TRP A 52 11.28 -4.32 4.82
N PRO A 53 11.02 -3.17 5.47
CA PRO A 53 9.69 -2.88 6.05
C PRO A 53 8.71 -2.09 5.15
N ASN A 54 9.01 -1.88 3.86
CA ASN A 54 8.14 -1.01 3.03
C ASN A 54 6.80 -1.64 2.65
N TYR A 55 6.65 -2.97 2.63
CA TYR A 55 5.38 -3.59 2.20
C TYR A 55 4.24 -3.36 3.20
N LEU A 56 4.49 -3.54 4.50
CA LEU A 56 3.50 -3.24 5.54
C LEU A 56 3.15 -1.76 5.56
N GLU A 57 4.14 -0.89 5.37
CA GLU A 57 3.92 0.56 5.31
C GLU A 57 3.03 0.96 4.12
N LEU A 58 3.20 0.32 2.95
CA LEU A 58 2.33 0.53 1.78
C LEU A 58 0.90 0.03 2.01
N LYS A 59 0.72 -1.08 2.74
CA LYS A 59 -0.61 -1.54 3.17
C LYS A 59 -1.27 -0.56 4.13
N LEU A 60 -0.52 -0.08 5.12
CA LEU A 60 -1.02 0.93 6.06
C LEU A 60 -1.35 2.25 5.35
N LEU A 61 -0.57 2.65 4.34
CA LEU A 61 -0.89 3.80 3.50
C LEU A 61 -2.24 3.61 2.78
N ASN A 62 -2.53 2.42 2.24
CA ASN A 62 -3.85 2.15 1.65
C ASN A 62 -4.96 2.31 2.69
N THR A 63 -4.78 1.76 3.88
CA THR A 63 -5.75 1.89 4.98
C THR A 63 -5.97 3.34 5.38
N ARG A 64 -4.89 4.13 5.50
CA ARG A 64 -4.96 5.58 5.78
C ARG A 64 -5.73 6.31 4.69
N GLN A 65 -5.44 6.03 3.42
CA GLN A 65 -6.16 6.66 2.32
C GLN A 65 -7.65 6.29 2.32
N ARG A 66 -8.01 5.02 2.53
CA ARG A 66 -9.42 4.57 2.55
C ARG A 66 -10.25 5.21 3.66
N HIS A 67 -9.68 5.34 4.86
CA HIS A 67 -10.47 5.68 6.05
C HIS A 67 -10.18 7.07 6.63
N PHE A 68 -9.04 7.67 6.31
CA PHE A 68 -8.58 8.93 6.91
C PHE A 68 -8.25 10.01 5.87
N SER A 69 -8.28 9.70 4.57
CA SER A 69 -8.15 10.72 3.52
C SER A 69 -9.31 11.72 3.61
N ARG A 70 -9.00 13.00 3.45
CA ARG A 70 -9.98 14.09 3.25
C ARG A 70 -9.96 14.61 1.83
N ALA A 71 -9.42 13.84 0.89
CA ALA A 71 -9.44 14.21 -0.50
C ALA A 71 -10.88 14.17 -1.02
N THR A 72 -11.19 15.04 -1.98
CA THR A 72 -12.54 15.18 -2.55
C THR A 72 -12.48 15.09 -4.07
N PHE A 73 -13.52 14.55 -4.69
CA PHE A 73 -13.65 14.60 -6.14
C PHE A 73 -13.68 16.06 -6.60
N CYS A 74 -12.94 16.37 -7.66
CA CYS A 74 -12.81 17.75 -8.13
C CYS A 74 -14.08 18.17 -8.88
N PRO A 75 -14.79 19.23 -8.45
CA PRO A 75 -16.01 19.67 -9.13
C PRO A 75 -15.76 20.26 -10.53
N ASP A 76 -14.52 20.64 -10.83
CA ASP A 76 -14.08 21.17 -12.12
C ASP A 76 -13.74 20.08 -13.15
N ILE A 77 -13.83 18.81 -12.75
CA ILE A 77 -13.56 17.65 -13.60
C ILE A 77 -14.86 16.86 -13.78
N VAL A 78 -15.23 16.60 -15.02
CA VAL A 78 -16.35 15.73 -15.39
C VAL A 78 -15.83 14.55 -16.16
N HIS A 79 -16.33 13.36 -15.85
CA HIS A 79 -16.04 12.17 -16.63
C HIS A 79 -17.21 11.82 -17.55
N ILE A 80 -16.88 11.52 -18.80
CA ILE A 80 -17.77 10.91 -19.78
C ILE A 80 -17.33 9.46 -19.95
N ASP A 81 -18.16 8.56 -19.45
CA ASP A 81 -17.83 7.14 -19.39
C ASP A 81 -18.35 6.43 -20.63
N ILE A 82 -17.48 5.61 -21.22
CA ILE A 82 -17.83 4.59 -22.21
C ILE A 82 -17.97 3.27 -21.45
N ASP A 83 -19.17 2.99 -20.96
CA ASP A 83 -19.49 1.82 -20.13
C ASP A 83 -20.19 0.69 -20.92
N ASP A 84 -20.50 -0.42 -20.23
CA ASP A 84 -21.16 -1.58 -20.84
C ASP A 84 -22.53 -1.21 -21.45
N ALA A 85 -23.30 -0.34 -20.79
CA ALA A 85 -24.58 0.16 -21.29
C ALA A 85 -24.42 1.00 -22.56
N SER A 86 -23.27 1.66 -22.72
CA SER A 86 -22.91 2.40 -23.92
C SER A 86 -22.58 1.47 -25.06
N ILE A 87 -21.88 0.35 -24.82
CA ILE A 87 -21.59 -0.66 -25.84
C ILE A 87 -22.86 -1.38 -26.29
N GLU A 88 -23.73 -1.75 -25.36
CA GLU A 88 -25.02 -2.38 -25.69
C GLU A 88 -25.86 -1.50 -26.62
N LYS A 89 -25.82 -0.18 -26.42
CA LYS A 89 -26.57 0.80 -27.19
C LYS A 89 -25.85 1.28 -28.45
N MET A 90 -24.54 1.48 -28.41
CA MET A 90 -23.79 2.09 -29.52
C MET A 90 -23.01 1.07 -30.36
N GLY A 91 -23.13 -0.22 -30.05
CA GLY A 91 -22.40 -1.28 -30.73
C GLY A 91 -21.00 -1.49 -30.16
N GLU A 92 -20.30 -2.47 -30.74
CA GLU A 92 -19.00 -2.92 -30.28
C GLU A 92 -17.94 -1.82 -30.34
N TRP A 93 -17.15 -1.69 -29.27
CA TRP A 93 -15.99 -0.82 -29.21
C TRP A 93 -14.79 -1.48 -29.90
N PRO A 94 -13.92 -0.76 -30.62
CA PRO A 94 -13.89 0.69 -30.83
C PRO A 94 -14.89 1.20 -31.87
N TRP A 95 -15.51 2.35 -31.60
CA TRP A 95 -16.44 3.01 -32.51
C TRP A 95 -15.73 3.78 -33.64
N PRO A 96 -16.42 4.06 -34.75
CA PRO A 96 -15.91 4.96 -35.78
C PRO A 96 -15.51 6.34 -35.22
N ARG A 97 -14.40 6.91 -35.68
CA ARG A 97 -13.85 8.16 -35.10
C ARG A 97 -14.76 9.38 -35.28
N ARG A 98 -15.73 9.36 -36.21
CA ARG A 98 -16.79 10.39 -36.30
C ARG A 98 -17.63 10.54 -35.03
N TYR A 99 -17.80 9.47 -34.24
CA TYR A 99 -18.50 9.54 -32.96
C TYR A 99 -17.72 10.37 -31.94
N LEU A 100 -16.41 10.16 -31.86
CA LEU A 100 -15.51 10.96 -31.04
C LEU A 100 -15.47 12.41 -31.53
N ALA A 101 -15.49 12.63 -32.84
CA ALA A 101 -15.53 13.95 -33.46
C ALA A 101 -16.78 14.73 -33.02
N ASN A 102 -17.95 14.08 -33.07
CA ASN A 102 -19.19 14.65 -32.58
C ASN A 102 -19.15 14.89 -31.06
N LEU A 103 -18.65 13.94 -30.25
CA LEU A 103 -18.52 14.11 -28.81
C LEU A 103 -17.72 15.37 -28.47
N ILE A 104 -16.58 15.56 -29.13
CA ILE A 104 -15.74 16.76 -29.01
C ILE A 104 -16.53 18.01 -29.39
N ALA A 105 -17.25 17.99 -30.52
CA ALA A 105 -18.03 19.12 -30.98
C ALA A 105 -19.15 19.51 -29.99
N GLN A 106 -19.89 18.54 -29.45
CA GLN A 106 -20.95 18.81 -28.47
C GLN A 106 -20.38 19.31 -27.15
N CYS A 107 -19.26 18.75 -26.66
CA CYS A 107 -18.59 19.25 -25.46
C CYS A 107 -18.09 20.69 -25.64
N HIS A 108 -17.51 21.00 -26.81
CA HIS A 108 -17.06 22.35 -27.14
C HIS A 108 -18.23 23.34 -27.20
N GLN A 109 -19.32 22.99 -27.90
CA GLN A 109 -20.54 23.81 -27.96
C GLN A 109 -21.17 24.03 -26.58
N ALA A 110 -21.10 23.03 -25.71
CA ALA A 110 -21.56 23.10 -24.32
C ALA A 110 -20.63 23.92 -23.40
N GLY A 111 -19.49 24.39 -23.92
CA GLY A 111 -18.57 25.28 -23.19
C GLY A 111 -17.53 24.56 -22.34
N ALA A 112 -17.19 23.31 -22.64
CA ALA A 112 -16.09 22.61 -21.98
C ALA A 112 -14.76 23.37 -22.13
N LYS A 113 -13.99 23.46 -21.05
CA LYS A 113 -12.68 24.15 -21.03
C LYS A 113 -11.62 23.33 -21.75
N GLU A 114 -11.64 22.01 -21.54
CA GLU A 114 -10.70 21.06 -22.13
C GLU A 114 -11.37 19.69 -22.23
N VAL A 115 -11.08 18.93 -23.28
CA VAL A 115 -11.54 17.55 -23.48
C VAL A 115 -10.31 16.64 -23.59
N VAL A 116 -10.15 15.74 -22.63
CA VAL A 116 -9.04 14.78 -22.58
C VAL A 116 -9.58 13.43 -23.01
N LEU A 117 -9.07 12.92 -24.13
CA LEU A 117 -9.48 11.61 -24.64
C LEU A 117 -8.47 10.56 -24.15
N ASP A 118 -8.79 9.80 -23.11
CA ASP A 118 -7.96 8.69 -22.65
C ASP A 118 -8.11 7.46 -23.56
N ILE A 119 -7.74 7.64 -24.83
CA ILE A 119 -7.87 6.67 -25.92
C ILE A 119 -6.63 6.81 -26.79
N ILE A 120 -5.80 5.76 -26.83
CA ILE A 120 -4.63 5.71 -27.71
C ILE A 120 -5.10 5.27 -29.10
N MET A 121 -4.72 6.02 -30.12
CA MET A 121 -5.17 5.81 -31.51
C MET A 121 -3.97 5.62 -32.44
N PRO A 122 -3.24 4.49 -32.36
CA PRO A 122 -1.96 4.32 -33.06
C PRO A 122 -2.13 3.99 -34.54
N ASP A 123 -3.24 3.35 -34.91
CA ASP A 123 -3.49 2.85 -36.26
C ASP A 123 -4.53 3.69 -37.01
N GLU A 124 -4.40 3.80 -38.35
CA GLU A 124 -5.39 4.46 -39.19
C GLU A 124 -6.66 3.62 -39.37
N THR A 125 -7.82 4.27 -39.43
CA THR A 125 -9.08 3.59 -39.77
C THR A 125 -9.31 3.60 -41.27
N LYS A 126 -9.76 2.47 -41.82
CA LYS A 126 -10.12 2.42 -43.24
C LYS A 126 -11.35 3.29 -43.49
N PRO A 127 -11.42 3.99 -44.64
CA PRO A 127 -12.64 4.71 -45.01
C PRO A 127 -13.84 3.76 -45.05
N GLU A 128 -14.95 4.20 -44.47
CA GLU A 128 -16.21 3.47 -44.48
C GLU A 128 -16.98 3.82 -45.75
N LEU A 129 -17.66 2.84 -46.35
CA LEU A 129 -18.63 3.08 -47.41
C LEU A 129 -20.01 2.92 -46.80
N VAL A 130 -20.72 4.04 -46.64
CA VAL A 130 -22.02 4.08 -45.97
C VAL A 130 -23.07 4.46 -46.99
N GLN A 131 -24.21 3.76 -46.98
CA GLN A 131 -25.37 4.17 -47.78
C GLN A 131 -25.96 5.43 -47.17
N ASP A 132 -26.23 6.44 -48.00
CA ASP A 132 -26.77 7.71 -47.49
C ASP A 132 -28.05 7.47 -46.69
N GLY A 133 -28.08 7.92 -45.44
CA GLY A 133 -29.22 7.75 -44.53
C GLY A 133 -29.31 6.41 -43.79
N VAL A 134 -28.31 5.53 -43.83
CA VAL A 134 -28.22 4.32 -43.00
C VAL A 134 -27.02 4.43 -42.06
N THR A 135 -27.22 4.30 -40.76
CA THR A 135 -26.14 4.26 -39.76
C THR A 135 -25.81 2.81 -39.38
N ASP A 136 -24.53 2.46 -39.30
CA ASP A 136 -24.06 1.08 -39.06
C ASP A 136 -24.17 0.61 -37.59
N ILE A 137 -24.88 1.34 -36.72
CA ILE A 137 -25.05 0.96 -35.30
C ILE A 137 -26.39 0.26 -35.09
N LYS A 138 -26.30 -1.00 -34.63
CA LYS A 138 -27.44 -1.90 -34.33
C LYS A 138 -28.53 -1.37 -33.40
N ALA A 139 -28.32 -0.30 -32.63
CA ALA A 139 -29.30 0.10 -31.60
C ALA A 139 -30.00 1.45 -31.83
N PHE A 140 -29.78 2.15 -32.94
CA PHE A 140 -30.37 3.49 -33.11
C PHE A 140 -30.96 3.85 -34.47
N GLU A 141 -31.24 2.88 -35.34
CA GLU A 141 -32.24 3.05 -36.40
C GLU A 141 -33.14 1.81 -36.45
N PRO A 142 -34.47 1.94 -36.62
CA PRO A 142 -35.23 0.86 -37.24
C PRO A 142 -34.62 0.60 -38.61
N GLU A 143 -34.50 -0.67 -39.02
CA GLU A 143 -34.03 -1.02 -40.36
C GLU A 143 -34.75 -0.11 -41.37
N PRO A 144 -34.03 0.74 -42.13
CA PRO A 144 -34.68 1.49 -43.17
C PRO A 144 -35.25 0.47 -44.13
N MET A 145 -36.55 0.55 -44.40
CA MET A 145 -37.11 -0.12 -45.57
C MET A 145 -36.55 0.63 -46.79
N ILE A 146 -35.33 0.24 -47.20
CA ILE A 146 -34.66 0.81 -48.37
C ILE A 146 -35.44 0.35 -49.59
N VAL A 147 -36.20 1.26 -50.19
CA VAL A 147 -36.75 1.03 -51.54
C VAL A 147 -35.93 1.88 -52.52
N GLY A 148 -34.93 1.24 -53.14
CA GLY A 148 -34.03 1.83 -54.14
C GLY A 148 -32.55 1.87 -53.74
N ARG A 149 -31.63 2.00 -54.71
CA ARG A 149 -30.18 2.09 -54.47
C ARG A 149 -29.76 3.54 -54.20
N SER A 150 -29.40 3.87 -52.96
CA SER A 150 -28.68 5.11 -52.63
C SER A 150 -27.19 4.94 -52.94
N PRO A 151 -26.50 5.94 -53.52
CA PRO A 151 -25.06 5.85 -53.77
C PRO A 151 -24.29 5.72 -52.45
N LEU A 152 -23.27 4.86 -52.45
CA LEU A 152 -22.37 4.72 -51.30
C LEU A 152 -21.53 6.00 -51.16
N ILE A 153 -21.57 6.60 -49.98
CA ILE A 153 -20.73 7.74 -49.62
C ILE A 153 -19.52 7.20 -48.87
N LYS A 154 -18.33 7.67 -49.27
CA LYS A 154 -17.08 7.32 -48.62
C LYS A 154 -16.81 8.28 -47.46
N ILE A 155 -16.80 7.75 -46.23
CA ILE A 155 -16.58 8.51 -45.00
C ILE A 155 -15.15 8.30 -44.51
N TYR A 156 -14.46 9.40 -44.21
CA TYR A 156 -13.08 9.41 -43.73
C TYR A 156 -13.03 9.76 -42.24
N ASN A 157 -13.29 8.75 -41.40
CA ASN A 157 -13.38 8.86 -39.95
C ASN A 157 -12.19 9.61 -39.30
N ASP A 158 -10.96 9.32 -39.72
CA ASP A 158 -9.74 9.94 -39.18
C ASP A 158 -9.67 11.44 -39.48
N ALA A 159 -10.08 11.82 -40.69
CA ALA A 159 -10.08 13.21 -41.14
C ALA A 159 -11.14 14.03 -40.40
N GLU A 160 -12.34 13.48 -40.21
CA GLU A 160 -13.41 14.13 -39.45
C GLU A 160 -13.01 14.38 -37.99
N LEU A 161 -12.37 13.40 -37.34
CA LEU A 161 -11.87 13.56 -35.99
C LEU A 161 -10.75 14.59 -35.91
N ALA A 162 -9.78 14.53 -36.83
CA ALA A 162 -8.70 15.51 -36.89
C ALA A 162 -9.23 16.93 -37.09
N GLU A 163 -10.26 17.11 -37.91
CA GLU A 163 -10.88 18.42 -38.13
C GLU A 163 -11.65 18.91 -36.90
N ALA A 164 -12.41 18.04 -36.23
CA ALA A 164 -13.08 18.40 -34.98
C ALA A 164 -12.09 18.81 -33.87
N VAL A 165 -10.99 18.06 -33.74
CA VAL A 165 -9.88 18.39 -32.82
C VAL A 165 -9.28 19.76 -33.15
N ARG A 166 -8.97 20.00 -34.43
CA ARG A 166 -8.35 21.25 -34.92
C ARG A 166 -9.26 22.46 -34.70
N LYS A 167 -10.53 22.33 -35.09
CA LYS A 167 -11.56 23.39 -35.03
C LYS A 167 -11.86 23.81 -33.60
N THR A 168 -11.97 22.84 -32.68
CA THR A 168 -12.29 23.14 -31.28
C THR A 168 -11.07 23.62 -30.49
N GLY A 169 -9.88 23.05 -30.75
CA GLY A 169 -8.62 23.46 -30.12
C GLY A 169 -8.55 23.24 -28.60
N ILE A 170 -9.49 22.48 -28.04
CA ILE A 170 -9.57 22.17 -26.60
C ILE A 170 -9.25 20.69 -26.30
N VAL A 171 -8.81 19.92 -27.30
CA VAL A 171 -8.60 18.47 -27.13
C VAL A 171 -7.15 18.16 -26.77
N THR A 172 -7.00 17.30 -25.77
CA THR A 172 -5.74 16.70 -25.35
C THR A 172 -5.80 15.20 -25.56
N VAL A 173 -4.81 14.64 -26.26
CA VAL A 173 -4.73 13.20 -26.53
C VAL A 173 -3.46 12.60 -25.92
N PRO A 174 -3.50 11.35 -25.48
CA PRO A 174 -2.35 10.66 -24.97
C PRO A 174 -1.49 10.08 -26.10
N TYR A 175 -0.24 9.83 -25.74
CA TYR A 175 0.55 8.76 -26.31
C TYR A 175 0.90 7.77 -25.21
N HIS A 176 1.19 6.53 -25.58
CA HIS A 176 1.68 5.53 -24.64
C HIS A 176 3.19 5.44 -24.70
N ALA A 177 3.82 5.06 -23.59
CA ALA A 177 5.22 4.71 -23.54
C ALA A 177 5.47 3.80 -22.35
N GLU A 178 6.27 2.76 -22.52
CA GLU A 178 6.76 2.00 -21.38
C GLU A 178 7.67 2.89 -20.53
N ILE A 179 7.49 2.88 -19.21
CA ILE A 179 8.36 3.61 -18.28
C ILE A 179 9.33 2.59 -17.69
N TYR A 180 10.60 2.71 -18.05
CA TYR A 180 11.64 1.81 -17.56
C TYR A 180 12.14 2.25 -16.18
N ASP A 181 12.27 1.24 -15.34
CA ASP A 181 12.90 1.25 -14.03
C ASP A 181 13.70 -0.08 -13.94
N GLU A 182 14.68 -0.20 -13.03
CA GLU A 182 15.73 -1.25 -12.98
C GLU A 182 15.25 -2.72 -13.10
N THR A 183 13.94 -2.98 -12.97
CA THR A 183 13.31 -4.30 -12.97
C THR A 183 12.53 -4.64 -14.25
N HIS A 184 12.39 -3.73 -15.20
CA HIS A 184 11.79 -4.01 -16.52
C HIS A 184 12.84 -3.79 -17.58
N ARG A 185 13.50 -4.89 -17.99
CA ARG A 185 14.16 -4.92 -19.28
C ARG A 185 13.06 -4.91 -20.33
N ALA A 186 13.13 -3.94 -21.23
CA ALA A 186 12.31 -3.90 -22.42
C ALA A 186 12.34 -5.29 -23.08
N GLU A 187 11.17 -5.87 -23.35
CA GLU A 187 11.06 -6.54 -24.62
C GLU A 187 11.16 -5.40 -25.64
N GLU A 188 12.33 -5.22 -26.24
CA GLU A 188 12.49 -4.34 -27.39
C GLU A 188 11.40 -4.72 -28.38
N THR A 189 10.36 -3.90 -28.51
CA THR A 189 9.43 -4.05 -29.61
C THR A 189 10.27 -3.90 -30.87
N PRO A 190 10.37 -4.93 -31.72
CA PRO A 190 11.31 -4.91 -32.83
C PRO A 190 10.70 -4.07 -33.93
N GLU A 191 10.90 -2.75 -33.87
CA GLU A 191 10.95 -1.98 -35.10
C GLU A 191 12.24 -1.15 -35.16
N ASP A 192 12.68 -1.00 -36.40
CA ASP A 192 14.08 -0.89 -36.80
C ASP A 192 14.64 0.50 -36.50
N PRO A 193 15.47 0.67 -35.45
CA PRO A 193 15.95 1.97 -35.04
C PRO A 193 16.79 2.66 -36.13
N ASN A 194 17.39 1.89 -37.03
CA ASN A 194 18.14 2.43 -38.15
C ASN A 194 17.20 2.97 -39.23
N LEU A 195 16.08 2.29 -39.48
CA LEU A 195 15.04 2.78 -40.39
C LEU A 195 14.41 4.08 -39.86
N ASP A 196 14.03 4.10 -38.58
CA ASP A 196 13.45 5.29 -37.93
C ASP A 196 14.40 6.49 -38.02
N LYS A 197 15.71 6.29 -37.79
CA LYS A 197 16.73 7.34 -37.96
C LYS A 197 16.80 7.87 -39.40
N ARG A 198 16.75 6.98 -40.41
CA ARG A 198 16.78 7.37 -41.83
C ARG A 198 15.53 8.18 -42.20
N VAL A 199 14.35 7.70 -41.81
CA VAL A 199 13.07 8.38 -42.03
C VAL A 199 13.05 9.73 -41.33
N THR A 200 13.47 9.80 -40.07
CA THR A 200 13.55 11.04 -39.29
C THR A 200 14.47 12.07 -39.97
N LYS A 201 15.61 11.64 -40.51
CA LYS A 201 16.52 12.52 -41.28
C LYS A 201 15.83 13.12 -42.51
N ILE A 202 15.04 12.33 -43.24
CA ILE A 202 14.27 12.81 -44.40
C ILE A 202 13.20 13.82 -43.95
N LEU A 203 12.44 13.48 -42.90
CA LEU A 203 11.42 14.36 -42.33
C LEU A 203 11.98 15.66 -41.72
N HIS A 204 13.26 15.72 -41.34
CA HIS A 204 13.88 16.97 -40.90
C HIS A 204 14.30 17.87 -42.07
N ALA A 205 14.68 17.27 -43.20
CA ALA A 205 15.08 18.02 -44.40
C ALA A 205 13.87 18.69 -45.07
N GLU A 206 12.70 18.04 -45.04
CA GLU A 206 11.47 18.54 -45.68
C GLU A 206 10.27 18.55 -44.73
N PRO A 207 9.38 19.57 -44.79
CA PRO A 207 8.33 19.75 -43.79
C PRO A 207 7.31 18.60 -43.74
N THR A 208 6.89 18.07 -44.89
CA THR A 208 5.82 17.05 -45.01
C THR A 208 5.97 16.23 -46.30
N PRO A 209 7.08 15.48 -46.48
CA PRO A 209 7.22 14.62 -47.65
C PRO A 209 6.16 13.53 -47.63
N SER A 210 5.65 13.16 -48.80
CA SER A 210 4.67 12.07 -48.89
C SER A 210 5.32 10.72 -48.56
N PHE A 211 4.52 9.71 -48.22
CA PHE A 211 5.06 8.37 -48.01
C PHE A 211 5.78 7.84 -49.27
N GLU A 212 5.25 8.15 -50.46
CA GLU A 212 5.87 7.80 -51.75
C GLU A 212 7.27 8.39 -51.89
N GLU A 213 7.45 9.66 -51.55
CA GLU A 213 8.76 10.33 -51.60
C GLU A 213 9.76 9.69 -50.63
N VAL A 214 9.31 9.38 -49.41
CA VAL A 214 10.14 8.69 -48.41
C VAL A 214 10.51 7.28 -48.89
N PHE A 215 9.56 6.56 -49.49
CA PHE A 215 9.76 5.23 -50.06
C PHE A 215 10.86 5.24 -51.12
N TYR A 216 10.76 6.12 -52.12
CA TYR A 216 11.75 6.19 -53.20
C TYR A 216 13.12 6.73 -52.75
N ARG A 217 13.19 7.56 -51.70
CA ARG A 217 14.49 7.96 -51.12
C ARG A 217 15.18 6.83 -50.37
N ILE A 218 14.41 5.91 -49.79
CA ILE A 218 14.95 4.77 -49.04
C ILE A 218 15.28 3.60 -49.96
N TRP A 219 14.44 3.36 -50.97
CA TRP A 219 14.57 2.30 -51.97
C TRP A 219 14.24 2.82 -53.38
N PRO A 220 15.19 3.47 -54.06
CA PRO A 220 14.97 4.05 -55.40
C PRO A 220 14.56 3.02 -56.45
N GLU A 221 15.10 1.80 -56.33
CA GLU A 221 14.95 0.73 -57.33
C GLU A 221 13.71 -0.15 -57.11
N LYS A 222 12.92 0.09 -56.05
CA LYS A 222 11.78 -0.77 -55.68
C LYS A 222 10.47 -0.18 -56.18
N SER A 223 9.54 -1.04 -56.63
CA SER A 223 8.18 -0.62 -56.97
C SER A 223 7.35 -0.42 -55.70
N ILE A 224 6.66 0.71 -55.59
CA ILE A 224 5.74 0.98 -54.47
C ILE A 224 4.47 0.11 -54.51
N LEU A 225 4.16 -0.49 -55.67
CA LEU A 225 3.05 -1.42 -55.82
C LEU A 225 3.31 -2.76 -55.11
N ASP A 226 4.58 -3.08 -54.83
CA ASP A 226 4.98 -4.28 -54.09
C ASP A 226 4.73 -4.08 -52.59
N ARG A 227 3.49 -4.34 -52.15
CA ARG A 227 3.03 -4.18 -50.75
C ARG A 227 3.51 -5.31 -49.82
N ASP A 228 4.79 -5.65 -49.92
CA ASP A 228 5.42 -6.68 -49.10
C ASP A 228 5.64 -6.24 -47.64
N TRP A 229 6.25 -7.12 -46.85
CA TRP A 229 6.52 -6.86 -45.43
C TRP A 229 7.46 -5.64 -45.24
N GLN A 230 8.35 -5.35 -46.19
CA GLN A 230 9.26 -4.20 -46.10
C GLN A 230 8.51 -2.89 -46.34
N TYR A 231 7.59 -2.85 -47.30
CA TYR A 231 6.66 -1.74 -47.49
C TYR A 231 5.91 -1.44 -46.20
N GLN A 232 5.30 -2.46 -45.59
CA GLN A 232 4.53 -2.30 -44.35
C GLN A 232 5.40 -1.80 -43.18
N LYS A 233 6.63 -2.32 -43.07
CA LYS A 233 7.60 -1.89 -42.06
C LYS A 233 7.99 -0.42 -42.25
N LEU A 234 8.27 0.01 -43.49
CA LEU A 234 8.60 1.40 -43.77
C LEU A 234 7.39 2.33 -43.56
N TYR A 235 6.18 1.89 -43.93
CA TYR A 235 4.95 2.65 -43.70
C TYR A 235 4.72 2.93 -42.22
N ARG A 236 4.85 1.91 -41.36
CA ARG A 236 4.77 2.08 -39.89
C ARG A 236 5.84 3.03 -39.35
N SER A 237 7.09 2.85 -39.77
CA SER A 237 8.21 3.74 -39.39
C SER A 237 7.96 5.19 -39.82
N TYR A 238 7.44 5.41 -41.04
CA TYR A 238 7.04 6.72 -41.54
C TYR A 238 5.94 7.35 -40.69
N LEU A 239 4.85 6.64 -40.43
CA LEU A 239 3.75 7.16 -39.59
C LEU A 239 4.23 7.48 -38.17
N TYR A 240 5.01 6.59 -37.55
CA TYR A 240 5.60 6.80 -36.23
C TYR A 240 6.47 8.07 -36.20
N CYS A 241 7.44 8.19 -37.10
CA CYS A 241 8.36 9.33 -37.13
C CYS A 241 7.62 10.65 -37.42
N LEU A 242 6.59 10.61 -38.28
CA LEU A 242 5.77 11.77 -38.60
C LEU A 242 4.93 12.23 -37.39
N SER A 243 4.27 11.29 -36.70
CA SER A 243 3.54 11.59 -35.45
C SER A 243 4.47 12.09 -34.36
N TYR A 244 5.65 11.49 -34.19
CA TYR A 244 6.67 11.93 -33.25
C TYR A 244 7.11 13.37 -33.56
N LYS A 245 7.43 13.67 -34.82
CA LYS A 245 7.79 15.02 -35.27
C LYS A 245 6.70 16.02 -34.91
N TYR A 246 5.44 15.70 -35.14
CA TYR A 246 4.34 16.58 -34.73
C TYR A 246 4.31 16.76 -33.22
N LEU A 247 4.31 15.69 -32.43
CA LEU A 247 4.23 15.79 -30.97
C LEU A 247 5.45 16.44 -30.31
N SER A 248 6.60 16.51 -31.00
CA SER A 248 7.85 17.08 -30.46
C SER A 248 7.72 18.50 -29.94
N ARG A 249 6.74 19.27 -30.43
CA ARG A 249 6.40 20.61 -29.91
C ARG A 249 5.91 20.63 -28.45
N PHE A 250 5.54 19.48 -27.89
CA PHE A 250 5.10 19.31 -26.50
C PHE A 250 6.17 18.71 -25.59
N PHE A 251 7.31 18.30 -26.15
CA PHE A 251 8.42 17.74 -25.40
C PHE A 251 9.24 18.92 -24.87
N ASN A 252 9.28 19.07 -23.54
CA ASN A 252 9.81 20.25 -22.87
C ASN A 252 11.33 20.36 -23.12
N GLN A 253 11.78 21.56 -23.48
CA GLN A 253 13.17 21.87 -23.83
C GLN A 253 14.06 22.24 -22.62
N LEU A 254 13.54 22.13 -21.39
CA LEU A 254 14.34 22.33 -20.18
C LEU A 254 15.52 21.34 -20.16
N PRO A 255 16.77 21.82 -19.96
CA PRO A 255 17.93 20.94 -19.84
C PRO A 255 17.75 19.96 -18.67
N PRO A 256 17.80 18.64 -18.90
CA PRO A 256 17.62 17.63 -17.85
C PRO A 256 18.61 17.81 -16.70
N ASP A 257 19.82 18.31 -16.99
CA ASP A 257 20.89 18.52 -15.99
C ASP A 257 20.53 19.57 -14.92
N LYS A 258 19.52 20.41 -15.17
CA LYS A 258 19.00 21.38 -14.18
C LYS A 258 17.96 20.77 -13.26
N ALA A 259 17.49 19.54 -13.54
CA ALA A 259 16.52 18.85 -12.71
C ALA A 259 17.23 18.14 -11.55
N HIS A 260 17.06 18.67 -10.34
CA HIS A 260 17.53 18.03 -9.09
C HIS A 260 16.50 17.02 -8.56
N ILE A 261 15.77 16.37 -9.47
CA ILE A 261 14.77 15.34 -9.20
C ILE A 261 15.11 14.09 -10.02
N PRO A 262 14.95 12.87 -9.46
CA PRO A 262 15.08 11.67 -10.27
C PRO A 262 14.04 11.65 -11.38
N LEU A 263 14.47 11.31 -12.60
CA LEU A 263 13.62 11.24 -13.78
C LEU A 263 13.63 9.81 -14.32
N ALA A 264 12.46 9.19 -14.39
CA ALA A 264 12.32 7.86 -14.99
C ALA A 264 12.51 7.95 -16.51
N GLN A 265 13.14 6.92 -17.09
CA GLN A 265 13.33 6.82 -18.53
C GLN A 265 12.09 6.22 -19.19
N MET A 266 11.69 6.71 -20.36
CA MET A 266 10.69 6.03 -21.19
C MET A 266 11.33 5.28 -22.35
N GLY A 267 10.71 4.16 -22.68
CA GLY A 267 10.93 3.44 -23.92
C GLY A 267 10.30 4.12 -25.11
N ARG A 268 10.11 3.32 -26.16
CA ARG A 268 9.56 3.83 -27.41
C ARG A 268 8.13 4.34 -27.21
N LEU A 269 7.85 5.48 -27.83
CA LEU A 269 6.52 6.06 -27.79
C LEU A 269 5.58 5.29 -28.74
N VAL A 270 4.31 5.21 -28.37
CA VAL A 270 3.22 4.79 -29.24
C VAL A 270 2.32 6.02 -29.39
N PRO A 271 2.59 6.88 -30.39
CA PRO A 271 1.85 8.11 -30.61
C PRO A 271 0.49 7.84 -31.29
N PRO A 272 -0.44 8.81 -31.26
CA PRO A 272 -1.62 8.75 -32.12
C PRO A 272 -1.23 8.90 -33.60
N ILE A 273 -2.15 8.57 -34.50
CA ILE A 273 -1.97 8.75 -35.95
C ILE A 273 -1.58 10.19 -36.33
N PRO A 274 -0.83 10.40 -37.42
CA PRO A 274 -0.27 11.71 -37.76
C PRO A 274 -1.29 12.83 -37.89
N GLN A 275 -2.48 12.54 -38.43
CA GLN A 275 -3.56 13.50 -38.63
C GLN A 275 -4.03 14.09 -37.29
N ILE A 276 -4.11 13.25 -36.25
CA ILE A 276 -4.47 13.67 -34.88
C ILE A 276 -3.28 14.33 -34.19
N ALA A 277 -2.09 13.74 -34.27
CA ALA A 277 -0.85 14.30 -33.71
C ALA A 277 -0.58 15.73 -34.21
N GLN A 278 -0.90 16.01 -35.48
CA GLN A 278 -0.81 17.35 -36.05
C GLN A 278 -1.90 18.29 -35.54
N ALA A 279 -3.14 17.81 -35.39
CA ALA A 279 -4.31 18.64 -35.07
C ALA A 279 -4.36 19.09 -33.59
N VAL A 280 -3.85 18.29 -32.66
CA VAL A 280 -3.99 18.56 -31.21
C VAL A 280 -3.21 19.79 -30.76
N LYS A 281 -3.65 20.45 -29.69
CA LYS A 281 -2.91 21.59 -29.10
C LYS A 281 -2.21 21.25 -27.80
N ASN A 282 -2.34 20.00 -27.36
CA ASN A 282 -1.78 19.52 -26.11
C ASN A 282 -1.68 17.98 -26.13
N SER A 283 -0.67 17.41 -25.48
CA SER A 283 -0.49 15.96 -25.39
C SER A 283 0.43 15.58 -24.22
N GLY A 284 0.35 14.33 -23.75
CA GLY A 284 1.21 13.79 -22.69
C GLY A 284 1.11 12.27 -22.61
N PHE A 285 1.98 11.64 -21.82
CA PHE A 285 1.96 10.18 -21.69
C PHE A 285 0.88 9.71 -20.71
N ALA A 286 0.14 8.64 -21.05
CA ALA A 286 -0.94 8.11 -20.22
C ALA A 286 -0.56 6.94 -19.32
N THR A 287 0.61 6.33 -19.52
CA THR A 287 0.99 5.08 -18.85
C THR A 287 0.84 5.14 -17.32
N ALA A 288 -0.01 4.28 -16.77
CA ALA A 288 -0.17 4.13 -15.34
C ALA A 288 1.06 3.47 -14.73
N TYR A 289 1.64 4.12 -13.71
CA TYR A 289 2.78 3.59 -12.97
C TYR A 289 2.29 2.86 -11.71
N THR A 290 2.74 1.62 -11.49
CA THR A 290 2.35 0.81 -10.33
C THR A 290 3.51 0.64 -9.34
N ASP A 291 3.21 0.54 -8.05
CA ASP A 291 4.22 0.22 -7.05
C ASP A 291 4.71 -1.23 -7.24
N LYS A 292 6.02 -1.40 -7.47
CA LYS A 292 6.67 -2.71 -7.76
C LYS A 292 6.33 -3.84 -6.78
N LYS A 293 6.06 -3.51 -5.51
CA LYS A 293 5.88 -4.51 -4.45
C LYS A 293 4.51 -5.19 -4.48
N ASP A 294 3.49 -4.50 -4.99
CA ASP A 294 2.10 -5.00 -4.93
C ASP A 294 1.19 -4.59 -6.09
N GLY A 295 1.72 -3.89 -7.10
CA GLY A 295 0.98 -3.53 -8.30
C GLY A 295 -0.07 -2.42 -8.11
N VAL A 296 -0.09 -1.76 -6.95
CA VAL A 296 -1.08 -0.73 -6.63
C VAL A 296 -0.59 0.65 -7.10
N VAL A 297 -1.45 1.43 -7.74
CA VAL A 297 -1.17 2.80 -8.18
C VAL A 297 -1.38 3.78 -7.03
N ARG A 298 -0.29 4.18 -6.36
CA ARG A 298 -0.33 5.20 -5.28
C ARG A 298 0.35 6.51 -5.66
N ARG A 299 1.31 6.42 -6.56
CA ARG A 299 2.23 7.48 -6.95
C ARG A 299 2.66 7.29 -8.40
N LEU A 300 3.03 8.37 -9.07
CA LEU A 300 3.51 8.33 -10.45
C LEU A 300 4.53 9.44 -10.73
N PRO A 301 5.41 9.27 -11.73
CA PRO A 301 6.22 10.38 -12.24
C PRO A 301 5.33 11.36 -13.03
N LEU A 302 5.45 12.65 -12.75
CA LEU A 302 4.80 13.70 -13.56
C LEU A 302 5.64 14.11 -14.78
N LEU A 303 6.95 13.86 -14.67
CA LEU A 303 7.95 14.13 -15.70
C LEU A 303 8.81 12.88 -15.89
N THR A 304 9.13 12.60 -17.14
CA THR A 304 9.96 11.47 -17.56
C THR A 304 10.91 11.92 -18.67
N LEU A 305 12.00 11.17 -18.87
CA LEU A 305 13.04 11.48 -19.83
C LEU A 305 12.97 10.49 -20.99
N HIS A 306 13.04 10.99 -22.23
CA HIS A 306 13.18 10.17 -23.43
C HIS A 306 14.01 10.93 -24.46
N GLN A 307 15.06 10.29 -24.98
CA GLN A 307 15.98 10.91 -25.97
C GLN A 307 16.49 12.32 -25.58
N GLY A 308 16.74 12.54 -24.27
CA GLY A 308 17.23 13.82 -23.76
C GLY A 308 16.17 14.92 -23.61
N GLN A 309 14.90 14.62 -23.89
CA GLN A 309 13.77 15.55 -23.76
C GLN A 309 12.86 15.14 -22.61
N LEU A 310 12.28 16.15 -21.94
CA LEU A 310 11.32 15.92 -20.87
C LEU A 310 9.92 15.77 -21.43
N HIS A 311 9.21 14.73 -20.97
CA HIS A 311 7.83 14.51 -21.31
C HIS A 311 6.97 14.66 -20.06
N LYS A 312 5.83 15.34 -20.23
CA LYS A 312 4.83 15.52 -19.19
C LYS A 312 3.82 14.38 -19.22
N GLN A 313 3.40 13.94 -18.04
CA GLN A 313 2.29 13.02 -17.90
C GLN A 313 0.99 13.70 -18.36
N LEU A 314 0.07 12.95 -18.97
CA LEU A 314 -1.17 13.46 -19.58
C LEU A 314 -1.93 14.43 -18.67
N SER A 315 -2.25 14.00 -17.45
CA SER A 315 -3.00 14.78 -16.48
C SER A 315 -2.21 16.00 -15.97
N PHE A 316 -0.88 15.89 -15.87
CA PHE A 316 -0.02 17.01 -15.55
C PHE A 316 -0.01 18.06 -16.67
N THR A 317 0.05 17.63 -17.93
CA THR A 317 -0.03 18.53 -19.09
C THR A 317 -1.36 19.30 -19.09
N VAL A 318 -2.47 18.61 -18.81
CA VAL A 318 -3.81 19.23 -18.67
C VAL A 318 -3.84 20.21 -17.50
N ALA A 319 -3.26 19.84 -16.35
CA ALA A 319 -3.17 20.74 -15.20
C ALA A 319 -2.38 22.01 -15.52
N CYS A 320 -1.23 21.89 -16.19
CA CYS A 320 -0.43 23.03 -16.62
C CYS A 320 -1.23 23.95 -17.55
N ARG A 321 -1.92 23.39 -18.55
CA ARG A 321 -2.77 24.17 -19.45
C ARG A 321 -3.92 24.86 -18.71
N ALA A 322 -4.60 24.14 -17.82
CA ALA A 322 -5.72 24.67 -17.05
C ALA A 322 -5.33 25.79 -16.08
N LEU A 323 -4.10 25.74 -15.54
CA LEU A 323 -3.52 26.75 -14.64
C LEU A 323 -2.71 27.83 -15.38
N GLY A 324 -2.56 27.72 -16.70
CA GLY A 324 -1.75 28.64 -17.51
C GLY A 324 -0.27 28.63 -17.14
N ILE A 325 0.30 27.45 -16.89
CA ILE A 325 1.71 27.22 -16.57
C ILE A 325 2.46 26.95 -17.88
N ALA A 326 3.41 27.82 -18.22
CA ALA A 326 4.33 27.59 -19.31
C ALA A 326 5.48 26.67 -18.89
N ASP A 327 6.13 26.03 -19.85
CA ASP A 327 7.18 25.03 -19.57
C ASP A 327 8.41 25.65 -18.91
N GLU A 328 8.70 26.92 -19.19
CA GLU A 328 9.80 27.70 -18.61
C GLU A 328 9.54 28.09 -17.14
N GLU A 329 8.28 28.07 -16.70
CA GLU A 329 7.91 28.37 -15.30
C GLU A 329 8.14 27.17 -14.37
N LEU A 330 8.38 25.96 -14.92
CA LEU A 330 8.62 24.76 -14.14
C LEU A 330 10.02 24.78 -13.52
N ASN A 331 10.08 25.07 -12.23
CA ASN A 331 11.31 25.05 -11.46
C ASN A 331 11.58 23.63 -10.91
N LEU A 332 12.52 22.94 -11.56
CA LEU A 332 12.98 21.58 -11.20
C LEU A 332 14.27 21.57 -10.36
N SER A 333 14.76 22.75 -9.94
CA SER A 333 16.01 22.85 -9.17
C SER A 333 15.84 22.49 -7.70
N ARG A 334 14.59 22.48 -7.20
CA ARG A 334 14.27 22.17 -5.81
C ARG A 334 14.22 20.64 -5.63
N PRO A 335 14.97 20.07 -4.67
CA PRO A 335 14.96 18.64 -4.45
C PRO A 335 13.56 18.17 -4.05
N ARG A 336 13.12 17.06 -4.66
CA ARG A 336 11.83 16.39 -4.37
C ARG A 336 10.60 17.29 -4.56
N LYS A 337 10.66 18.29 -5.44
CA LYS A 337 9.51 19.16 -5.73
C LYS A 337 9.53 19.63 -7.19
N ILE A 338 8.35 19.82 -7.75
CA ILE A 338 8.15 20.67 -8.93
C ILE A 338 7.52 21.97 -8.42
N ALA A 339 8.19 23.11 -8.61
CA ALA A 339 7.71 24.39 -8.13
C ALA A 339 7.32 25.30 -9.31
N VAL A 340 6.26 26.08 -9.12
CA VAL A 340 5.83 27.16 -10.02
C VAL A 340 5.63 28.40 -9.17
N ASP A 341 6.66 29.24 -9.14
CA ASP A 341 6.79 30.34 -8.18
C ASP A 341 5.67 31.38 -8.35
N ARG A 342 5.29 31.71 -9.58
CA ARG A 342 4.20 32.65 -9.90
C ARG A 342 2.86 32.27 -9.26
N LEU A 343 2.58 30.97 -9.17
CA LEU A 343 1.31 30.45 -8.63
C LEU A 343 1.41 30.06 -7.15
N ASN A 344 2.59 30.24 -6.54
CA ASN A 344 2.94 29.68 -5.23
C ASN A 344 2.51 28.21 -5.13
N LEU A 345 2.82 27.44 -6.17
CA LEU A 345 2.46 26.04 -6.31
C LEU A 345 3.71 25.20 -6.11
N GLU A 346 3.70 24.32 -5.11
CA GLU A 346 4.72 23.30 -4.92
C GLU A 346 4.08 21.92 -4.95
N ILE A 347 4.46 21.13 -5.94
CA ILE A 347 4.05 19.74 -6.07
C ILE A 347 5.14 18.89 -5.39
N PRO A 348 4.86 18.28 -4.23
CA PRO A 348 5.83 17.44 -3.54
C PRO A 348 6.00 16.11 -4.27
N LEU A 349 7.24 15.67 -4.37
CA LEU A 349 7.65 14.38 -4.89
C LEU A 349 8.26 13.53 -3.78
N ASP A 350 8.28 12.23 -3.97
CA ASP A 350 9.01 11.32 -3.10
C ASP A 350 10.51 11.23 -3.48
N GLU A 351 11.21 10.24 -2.93
CA GLU A 351 12.64 10.03 -3.17
C GLU A 351 12.94 9.54 -4.58
N GLU A 352 11.94 9.04 -5.31
CA GLU A 352 12.04 8.52 -6.68
C GLU A 352 11.52 9.55 -7.71
N GLY A 353 11.22 10.78 -7.30
CA GLY A 353 10.69 11.83 -8.18
C GLY A 353 9.20 11.66 -8.52
N LYS A 354 8.44 10.88 -7.75
CA LYS A 354 7.02 10.57 -8.02
C LYS A 354 6.09 11.37 -7.11
N MET A 355 5.00 11.87 -7.66
CA MET A 355 3.94 12.52 -6.89
C MET A 355 3.00 11.47 -6.29
N LEU A 356 2.69 11.59 -5.00
CA LEU A 356 1.63 10.81 -4.36
C LEU A 356 0.26 11.32 -4.77
N ILE A 357 -0.62 10.41 -5.17
CA ILE A 357 -2.00 10.72 -5.56
C ILE A 357 -2.86 10.78 -4.30
N ALA A 358 -3.64 11.84 -4.16
CA ALA A 358 -4.64 11.93 -3.11
C ALA A 358 -5.94 11.29 -3.60
N TRP A 359 -6.29 10.14 -3.03
CA TRP A 359 -7.46 9.39 -3.44
C TRP A 359 -8.69 9.84 -2.64
N PRO A 360 -9.74 10.36 -3.31
CA PRO A 360 -10.96 10.83 -2.65
C PRO A 360 -11.93 9.70 -2.26
N GLY A 361 -11.94 8.61 -3.03
CA GLY A 361 -12.81 7.46 -2.79
C GLY A 361 -12.85 6.51 -3.99
N PRO A 362 -13.66 5.45 -3.90
CA PRO A 362 -13.96 4.56 -5.02
C PRO A 362 -14.53 5.30 -6.23
N TRP A 363 -14.10 4.92 -7.43
CA TRP A 363 -14.51 5.54 -8.69
C TRP A 363 -16.03 5.63 -8.89
N ASN A 364 -16.74 4.56 -8.52
CA ASN A 364 -18.19 4.44 -8.63
C ASN A 364 -18.95 5.46 -7.76
N GLU A 365 -18.32 6.05 -6.74
CA GLU A 365 -18.89 7.09 -5.87
C GLU A 365 -18.67 8.51 -6.41
N ASN A 366 -17.94 8.69 -7.52
CA ASN A 366 -17.71 10.00 -8.10
C ASN A 366 -19.03 10.61 -8.62
N PRO A 367 -19.49 11.76 -8.08
CA PRO A 367 -20.76 12.37 -8.48
C PRO A 367 -20.69 13.12 -9.82
N HIS A 368 -19.51 13.35 -10.38
CA HIS A 368 -19.30 14.15 -11.59
C HIS A 368 -19.10 13.27 -12.83
N ARG A 369 -19.98 12.28 -12.99
CA ARG A 369 -19.93 11.30 -14.09
C ARG A 369 -21.20 11.38 -14.93
N ILE A 370 -21.04 11.30 -16.24
CA ILE A 370 -22.13 11.12 -17.19
C ILE A 370 -21.78 10.01 -18.18
N ASN A 371 -22.80 9.35 -18.70
CA ASN A 371 -22.64 8.30 -19.69
C ASN A 371 -22.61 8.91 -21.10
N VAL A 372 -21.69 8.44 -21.95
CA VAL A 372 -21.51 8.93 -23.32
C VAL A 372 -22.76 8.83 -24.21
N VAL A 373 -23.67 7.89 -23.92
CA VAL A 373 -24.96 7.73 -24.61
C VAL A 373 -25.79 9.01 -24.58
N SER A 374 -25.73 9.78 -23.49
CA SER A 374 -26.45 11.06 -23.40
C SER A 374 -26.03 12.06 -24.48
N ILE A 375 -24.76 12.00 -24.91
CA ILE A 375 -24.21 12.83 -25.98
C ILE A 375 -24.46 12.19 -27.35
N GLY A 376 -24.35 10.86 -27.43
CA GLY A 376 -24.66 10.09 -28.63
C GLY A 376 -26.11 10.32 -29.13
N GLN A 377 -27.06 10.43 -28.20
CA GLN A 377 -28.47 10.72 -28.51
C GLN A 377 -28.66 12.08 -29.19
N ILE A 378 -27.89 13.11 -28.80
CA ILE A 378 -27.98 14.44 -29.43
C ILE A 378 -27.67 14.31 -30.92
N TRP A 379 -26.59 13.61 -31.24
CA TRP A 379 -26.15 13.40 -32.61
C TRP A 379 -27.09 12.52 -33.41
N GLN A 380 -27.61 11.44 -32.82
CA GLN A 380 -28.61 10.59 -33.47
C GLN A 380 -29.85 11.39 -33.85
N ASN A 381 -30.36 12.21 -32.95
CA ASN A 381 -31.49 13.08 -33.23
C ASN A 381 -31.15 14.10 -34.33
N GLU A 382 -29.91 14.62 -34.40
CA GLU A 382 -29.48 15.49 -35.49
C GLU A 382 -29.44 14.78 -36.84
N GLN A 383 -28.89 13.57 -36.89
CA GLN A 383 -28.89 12.75 -38.10
C GLN A 383 -30.32 12.43 -38.56
N ALA A 384 -31.20 12.06 -37.63
CA ALA A 384 -32.62 11.82 -37.93
C ALA A 384 -33.32 13.08 -38.45
N ILE A 385 -33.06 14.25 -37.85
CA ILE A 385 -33.60 15.54 -38.35
C ILE A 385 -33.12 15.82 -39.77
N GLN A 386 -31.82 15.64 -40.05
CA GLN A 386 -31.25 15.86 -41.39
C GLN A 386 -31.85 14.91 -42.42
N LYS A 387 -32.01 13.63 -42.08
CA LYS A 387 -32.65 12.62 -42.92
C LYS A 387 -34.11 12.99 -43.23
N ASN A 388 -34.89 13.33 -42.21
CA ASN A 388 -36.27 13.78 -42.38
C ASN A 388 -36.35 15.05 -43.24
N GLN A 389 -35.40 15.98 -43.09
CA GLN A 389 -35.36 17.21 -43.88
C GLN A 389 -35.11 16.91 -45.37
N ARG A 390 -34.18 15.99 -45.69
CA ARG A 390 -33.97 15.55 -47.08
C ARG A 390 -35.19 14.85 -47.66
N HIS A 391 -35.90 14.04 -46.86
CA HIS A 391 -37.16 13.42 -47.31
C HIS A 391 -38.22 14.47 -47.64
N LEU A 392 -38.35 15.53 -46.81
CA LEU A 392 -39.26 16.64 -47.09
C LEU A 392 -38.91 17.37 -48.39
N GLU A 393 -37.62 17.65 -48.62
CA GLU A 393 -37.15 18.27 -49.86
C GLU A 393 -37.43 17.40 -51.10
N MET A 394 -37.26 16.09 -50.99
CA MET A 394 -37.60 15.14 -52.04
C MET A 394 -39.12 15.09 -52.30
N ILE A 395 -39.94 15.05 -51.24
CA ILE A 395 -41.41 15.09 -51.33
C ILE A 395 -41.85 16.36 -52.07
N ASP A 396 -41.31 17.52 -51.70
CA ASP A 396 -41.64 18.81 -52.34
C ASP A 396 -41.23 18.81 -53.83
N THR A 397 -40.05 18.26 -54.16
CA THR A 397 -39.57 18.14 -55.54
C THR A 397 -40.48 17.25 -56.39
N LEU A 398 -40.85 16.08 -55.88
CA LEU A 398 -41.72 15.12 -56.56
C LEU A 398 -43.15 15.68 -56.71
N ARG A 399 -43.67 16.37 -55.68
CA ARG A 399 -44.98 17.05 -55.75
C ARG A 399 -44.98 18.18 -56.77
N TYR A 400 -43.90 18.95 -56.85
CA TYR A 400 -43.75 19.98 -57.86
C TYR A 400 -43.75 19.38 -59.27
N GLN A 401 -42.99 18.31 -59.52
CA GLN A 401 -43.00 17.59 -60.79
C GLN A 401 -44.39 17.07 -61.16
N LEU A 402 -45.11 16.46 -60.21
CA LEU A 402 -46.50 16.03 -60.40
C LEU A 402 -47.43 17.20 -60.73
N GLY A 403 -47.26 18.35 -60.08
CA GLY A 403 -48.05 19.55 -60.31
C GLY A 403 -47.81 20.21 -61.67
N THR A 404 -46.69 19.90 -62.34
CA THR A 404 -46.44 20.35 -63.72
C THR A 404 -47.10 19.49 -64.79
N LEU A 405 -47.72 18.37 -64.41
CA LEU A 405 -48.36 17.42 -65.31
C LEU A 405 -49.90 17.55 -65.24
N PRO A 406 -50.63 17.24 -66.32
CA PRO A 406 -52.10 17.26 -66.32
C PRO A 406 -52.68 16.26 -65.30
N GLU A 407 -53.80 16.62 -64.65
CA GLU A 407 -54.47 15.73 -63.70
C GLU A 407 -55.01 14.46 -64.37
N ASP A 408 -55.48 14.59 -65.62
CA ASP A 408 -55.89 13.45 -66.45
C ASP A 408 -54.68 12.88 -67.19
N ILE A 409 -54.25 11.70 -66.74
CA ILE A 409 -53.12 10.97 -67.31
C ILE A 409 -53.49 10.15 -68.55
N SER A 410 -54.78 9.95 -68.83
CA SER A 410 -55.24 9.06 -69.90
C SER A 410 -54.87 9.54 -71.31
N THR A 411 -54.62 10.85 -71.45
CA THR A 411 -54.21 11.49 -72.70
C THR A 411 -52.69 11.58 -72.90
N LEU A 412 -51.90 11.15 -71.91
CA LEU A 412 -50.43 11.17 -71.96
C LEU A 412 -49.88 9.90 -72.63
N ASP A 413 -48.65 9.96 -73.13
CA ASP A 413 -47.95 8.78 -73.64
C ASP A 413 -47.60 7.79 -72.51
N GLU A 414 -47.40 6.53 -72.87
CA GLU A 414 -47.18 5.41 -71.95
C GLU A 414 -45.94 5.62 -71.05
N GLN A 415 -44.87 6.26 -71.55
CA GLN A 415 -43.67 6.54 -70.74
C GLN A 415 -43.96 7.59 -69.67
N THR A 416 -44.71 8.63 -70.01
CA THR A 416 -45.12 9.67 -69.07
C THR A 416 -46.12 9.14 -68.03
N GLN A 417 -47.06 8.27 -68.42
CA GLN A 417 -47.97 7.59 -67.47
C GLN A 417 -47.18 6.76 -66.45
N GLN A 418 -46.21 5.96 -66.91
CA GLN A 418 -45.36 5.16 -66.04
C GLN A 418 -44.53 6.04 -65.09
N LEU A 419 -44.05 7.20 -65.57
CA LEU A 419 -43.33 8.16 -64.74
C LEU A 419 -44.23 8.73 -63.63
N VAL A 420 -45.48 9.12 -63.95
CA VAL A 420 -46.44 9.61 -62.94
C VAL A 420 -46.73 8.56 -61.88
N GLU A 421 -46.95 7.31 -62.28
CA GLU A 421 -47.17 6.20 -61.34
C GLU A 421 -45.95 5.95 -60.46
N ASN A 422 -44.75 5.97 -61.03
CA ASN A 422 -43.50 5.83 -60.29
C ASN A 422 -43.33 6.96 -59.27
N ILE A 423 -43.60 8.22 -59.65
CA ILE A 423 -43.53 9.37 -58.74
C ILE A 423 -44.55 9.25 -57.60
N ARG A 424 -45.82 8.88 -57.91
CA ARG A 424 -46.85 8.65 -56.89
C ARG A 424 -46.47 7.53 -55.92
N TYR A 425 -45.92 6.44 -56.44
CA TYR A 425 -45.41 5.33 -55.65
C TYR A 425 -44.25 5.78 -54.74
N GLN A 426 -43.27 6.54 -55.26
CA GLN A 426 -42.20 7.09 -54.44
C GLN A 426 -42.70 8.02 -53.34
N LEU A 427 -43.71 8.85 -53.60
CA LEU A 427 -44.33 9.69 -52.58
C LEU A 427 -44.98 8.86 -51.45
N THR A 428 -45.59 7.71 -51.76
CA THR A 428 -46.13 6.81 -50.72
C THR A 428 -45.04 6.19 -49.85
N LEU A 429 -43.85 5.92 -50.41
CA LEU A 429 -42.72 5.35 -49.69
C LEU A 429 -42.03 6.37 -48.76
N LEU A 430 -42.00 7.65 -49.15
CA LEU A 430 -41.36 8.71 -48.37
C LEU A 430 -42.13 9.10 -47.10
N GLY A 431 -43.40 8.67 -46.97
CA GLY A 431 -44.25 8.87 -45.79
C GLY A 431 -44.99 10.21 -45.77
N ASP A 432 -45.77 10.44 -44.70
CA ASP A 432 -46.55 11.68 -44.52
C ASP A 432 -45.64 12.85 -44.09
N PRO A 433 -45.54 13.94 -44.88
CA PRO A 433 -44.73 15.11 -44.52
C PRO A 433 -45.15 15.77 -43.21
N ASN A 434 -46.43 15.73 -42.82
CA ASN A 434 -46.89 16.33 -41.56
C ASN A 434 -46.31 15.59 -40.35
N GLU A 435 -46.26 14.26 -40.42
CA GLU A 435 -45.65 13.45 -39.37
C GLU A 435 -44.13 13.62 -39.32
N LEU A 436 -43.45 13.78 -40.48
CA LEU A 436 -42.03 14.12 -40.53
C LEU A 436 -41.73 15.49 -39.89
N ILE A 437 -42.54 16.51 -40.17
CA ILE A 437 -42.41 17.85 -39.57
C ILE A 437 -42.61 17.79 -38.05
N LYS A 438 -43.64 17.06 -37.60
CA LYS A 438 -43.93 16.86 -36.18
C LYS A 438 -42.83 16.08 -35.47
N ALA A 439 -42.29 15.04 -36.10
CA ALA A 439 -41.14 14.29 -35.60
C ALA A 439 -39.91 15.20 -35.45
N ASN A 440 -39.61 16.03 -36.47
CA ASN A 440 -38.53 17.00 -36.42
C ASN A 440 -38.69 18.01 -35.28
N LYS A 441 -39.91 18.52 -35.06
CA LYS A 441 -40.20 19.43 -33.93
C LYS A 441 -39.90 18.75 -32.58
N ASN A 442 -40.35 17.50 -32.41
CA ASN A 442 -40.10 16.72 -31.19
C ASN A 442 -38.62 16.43 -30.97
N LEU A 443 -37.88 16.02 -32.02
CA LEU A 443 -36.45 15.75 -31.95
C LEU A 443 -35.65 17.00 -31.61
N ARG A 444 -36.00 18.16 -32.21
CA ARG A 444 -35.38 19.45 -31.89
C ARG A 444 -35.59 19.83 -30.42
N GLN A 445 -36.78 19.61 -29.88
CA GLN A 445 -37.07 19.86 -28.47
C GLN A 445 -36.24 18.95 -27.56
N LYS A 446 -36.16 17.65 -27.87
CA LYS A 446 -35.32 16.69 -27.11
C LYS A 446 -33.85 17.11 -27.12
N ASN A 447 -33.32 17.51 -28.28
CA ASN A 447 -31.94 17.99 -28.39
C ASN A 447 -31.69 19.28 -27.65
N HIS A 448 -32.64 20.22 -27.66
CA HIS A 448 -32.52 21.44 -26.88
C HIS A 448 -32.36 21.12 -25.38
N THR A 449 -33.22 20.26 -24.83
CA THR A 449 -33.14 19.83 -23.42
C THR A 449 -31.84 19.09 -23.12
N ALA A 450 -31.43 18.14 -23.98
CA ALA A 450 -30.21 17.38 -23.79
C ALA A 450 -28.94 18.25 -23.83
N ARG A 451 -28.90 19.23 -24.74
CA ARG A 451 -27.80 20.21 -24.83
C ARG A 451 -27.73 21.11 -23.61
N GLU A 452 -28.88 21.56 -23.10
CA GLU A 452 -28.91 22.39 -21.90
C GLU A 452 -28.41 21.61 -20.67
N LEU A 453 -28.81 20.34 -20.52
CA LEU A 453 -28.28 19.46 -19.47
C LEU A 453 -26.77 19.22 -19.63
N LEU A 454 -26.31 18.98 -20.85
CA LEU A 454 -24.88 18.82 -21.14
C LEU A 454 -24.12 20.09 -20.75
N ARG A 455 -24.62 21.27 -21.14
CA ARG A 455 -24.04 22.57 -20.80
C ARG A 455 -23.95 22.78 -19.30
N GLN A 456 -25.03 22.52 -18.55
CA GLN A 456 -25.02 22.63 -17.08
C GLN A 456 -23.98 21.70 -16.43
N THR A 457 -23.70 20.56 -17.06
CA THR A 457 -22.74 19.59 -16.56
C THR A 457 -21.31 19.98 -16.87
N VAL A 458 -20.99 20.35 -18.12
CA VAL A 458 -19.61 20.46 -18.63
C VAL A 458 -19.09 21.90 -18.81
N ALA A 459 -19.95 22.92 -18.78
CA ALA A 459 -19.53 24.30 -19.02
C ALA A 459 -18.44 24.75 -18.03
N GLY A 460 -17.32 25.26 -18.56
CA GLY A 460 -16.17 25.72 -17.79
C GLY A 460 -15.30 24.61 -17.18
N LYS A 461 -15.66 23.34 -17.37
CA LYS A 461 -15.00 22.19 -16.74
C LYS A 461 -14.07 21.44 -17.69
N ILE A 462 -13.18 20.65 -17.11
CA ILE A 462 -12.32 19.71 -17.82
C ILE A 462 -13.07 18.40 -17.95
N VAL A 463 -13.18 17.89 -19.18
CA VAL A 463 -13.93 16.70 -19.52
C VAL A 463 -12.96 15.56 -19.80
N LEU A 464 -13.02 14.47 -19.04
CA LEU A 464 -12.23 13.26 -19.25
C LEU A 464 -13.11 12.20 -19.92
N VAL A 465 -12.68 11.67 -21.06
CA VAL A 465 -13.40 10.65 -21.81
C VAL A 465 -12.56 9.38 -21.83
N GLY A 466 -13.12 8.25 -21.40
CA GLY A 466 -12.37 6.99 -21.40
C GLY A 466 -13.27 5.76 -21.27
N SER A 467 -12.71 4.60 -21.56
CA SER A 467 -13.43 3.33 -21.41
C SER A 467 -13.50 2.89 -19.96
N THR A 468 -14.70 2.53 -19.53
CA THR A 468 -15.00 1.95 -18.21
C THR A 468 -15.72 0.60 -18.34
N THR A 469 -15.78 0.05 -19.55
CA THR A 469 -16.39 -1.24 -19.90
C THR A 469 -15.69 -2.40 -19.18
N THR A 470 -16.43 -3.40 -18.69
CA THR A 470 -15.86 -4.57 -18.00
C THR A 470 -14.95 -5.44 -18.88
N GLY A 471 -15.09 -5.37 -20.20
CA GLY A 471 -14.20 -6.02 -21.17
C GLY A 471 -12.92 -5.24 -21.51
N ALA A 472 -12.78 -3.98 -21.09
CA ALA A 472 -11.60 -3.18 -21.41
C ALA A 472 -10.38 -3.61 -20.60
N PHE A 473 -9.19 -3.55 -21.23
CA PHE A 473 -7.92 -3.95 -20.61
C PHE A 473 -7.29 -2.87 -19.71
N ASP A 474 -7.85 -1.66 -19.66
CA ASP A 474 -7.27 -0.50 -18.96
C ASP A 474 -7.84 -0.34 -17.53
N PHE A 475 -7.71 -1.38 -16.72
CA PHE A 475 -8.02 -1.32 -15.28
C PHE A 475 -6.75 -1.48 -14.45
N VAL A 476 -6.66 -0.66 -13.40
CA VAL A 476 -5.57 -0.73 -12.43
C VAL A 476 -6.08 -0.94 -11.02
N VAL A 477 -5.21 -1.52 -10.19
CA VAL A 477 -5.43 -1.65 -8.75
C VAL A 477 -5.05 -0.33 -8.09
N THR A 478 -5.95 0.23 -7.30
CA THR A 478 -5.71 1.47 -6.54
C THR A 478 -5.91 1.21 -5.05
N PRO A 479 -5.51 2.15 -4.19
CA PRO A 479 -5.86 2.10 -2.78
C PRO A 479 -7.35 1.95 -2.57
N MET A 480 -8.22 2.50 -3.44
CA MET A 480 -9.66 2.50 -3.24
C MET A 480 -10.38 1.26 -3.75
N SER A 481 -9.95 0.72 -4.89
CA SER A 481 -10.59 -0.43 -5.52
C SER A 481 -9.57 -1.30 -6.25
N THR A 482 -9.80 -2.61 -6.28
CA THR A 482 -9.01 -3.56 -7.09
C THR A 482 -9.24 -3.40 -8.59
N ARG A 483 -10.32 -2.72 -8.96
CA ARG A 483 -10.69 -2.48 -10.35
C ARG A 483 -11.09 -1.03 -10.53
N THR A 484 -10.14 -0.20 -10.94
CA THR A 484 -10.33 1.23 -11.21
C THR A 484 -9.99 1.51 -12.68
N PRO A 485 -10.87 2.13 -13.48
CA PRO A 485 -10.55 2.52 -14.85
C PRO A 485 -9.35 3.48 -14.93
N GLY A 486 -8.50 3.36 -15.95
CA GLY A 486 -7.34 4.25 -16.17
C GLY A 486 -7.72 5.73 -16.17
N VAL A 487 -8.81 6.09 -16.85
CA VAL A 487 -9.34 7.46 -16.88
C VAL A 487 -9.65 8.04 -15.50
N ALA A 488 -10.05 7.21 -14.53
CA ALA A 488 -10.31 7.64 -13.15
C ALA A 488 -9.01 8.00 -12.42
N VAL A 489 -7.90 7.31 -12.74
CA VAL A 489 -6.57 7.66 -12.24
C VAL A 489 -6.20 9.06 -12.72
N HIS A 490 -6.39 9.36 -14.01
CA HIS A 490 -6.13 10.69 -14.58
C HIS A 490 -6.94 11.80 -13.90
N GLY A 491 -8.23 11.53 -13.61
CA GLY A 491 -9.08 12.45 -12.85
C GLY A 491 -8.53 12.74 -11.45
N ASN A 492 -8.05 11.73 -10.74
CA ASN A 492 -7.51 11.91 -9.39
C ASN A 492 -6.13 12.59 -9.38
N ILE A 493 -5.29 12.36 -10.39
CA ILE A 493 -4.01 13.09 -10.56
C ILE A 493 -4.29 14.57 -10.78
N LEU A 494 -5.15 14.89 -11.73
CA LEU A 494 -5.55 16.25 -12.05
C LEU A 494 -6.21 16.93 -10.84
N GLY A 495 -7.13 16.24 -10.18
CA GLY A 495 -7.81 16.72 -8.97
C GLY A 495 -6.86 17.01 -7.81
N THR A 496 -5.83 16.16 -7.62
CA THR A 496 -4.78 16.38 -6.61
C THR A 496 -4.05 17.69 -6.84
N ILE A 497 -3.70 17.99 -8.11
CA ILE A 497 -2.96 19.19 -8.50
C ILE A 497 -3.84 20.44 -8.42
N LEU A 498 -5.01 20.42 -9.06
CA LEU A 498 -5.92 21.57 -9.13
C LEU A 498 -6.41 22.00 -7.74
N GLN A 499 -6.77 21.04 -6.88
CA GLN A 499 -7.22 21.32 -5.51
C GLN A 499 -6.06 21.51 -4.52
N ARG A 500 -4.81 21.37 -4.96
CA ARG A 500 -3.59 21.43 -4.13
C ARG A 500 -3.65 20.48 -2.92
N GLN A 501 -4.25 19.30 -3.10
CA GLN A 501 -4.45 18.30 -2.05
C GLN A 501 -3.28 17.33 -1.96
N PHE A 502 -2.06 17.84 -1.84
CA PHE A 502 -0.86 17.00 -1.91
C PHE A 502 -0.58 16.20 -0.63
N LEU A 503 -0.28 14.92 -0.79
CA LEU A 503 0.35 14.10 0.24
C LEU A 503 1.87 14.32 0.23
N ARG A 504 2.45 14.63 1.38
CA ARG A 504 3.86 15.00 1.54
C ARG A 504 4.64 13.88 2.22
N ARG A 505 5.85 13.62 1.72
CA ARG A 505 6.85 12.86 2.47
C ARG A 505 7.67 13.81 3.34
N PRO A 506 8.00 13.42 4.59
CA PRO A 506 8.92 14.20 5.40
C PRO A 506 10.34 14.20 4.79
N PRO A 507 11.22 15.10 5.24
CA PRO A 507 12.64 15.05 4.89
C PRO A 507 13.26 13.69 5.28
N PRO A 508 14.27 13.18 4.53
CA PRO A 508 14.81 11.82 4.73
C PRO A 508 15.37 11.56 6.14
N TYR A 509 15.80 12.61 6.85
CA TYR A 509 16.32 12.52 8.22
C TYR A 509 15.23 12.46 9.30
N ALA A 510 13.97 12.77 8.97
CA ALA A 510 12.90 12.83 9.98
C ALA A 510 12.55 11.42 10.51
N ASP A 511 12.42 10.44 9.62
CA ASP A 511 12.09 9.06 9.99
C ASP A 511 13.13 8.44 10.95
N PRO A 512 14.46 8.46 10.68
CA PRO A 512 15.44 7.91 11.62
C PRO A 512 15.47 8.65 12.96
N ILE A 513 15.27 9.97 12.98
CA ILE A 513 15.17 10.74 14.24
C ILE A 513 13.98 10.26 15.07
N ILE A 514 12.81 10.06 14.45
CA ILE A 514 11.60 9.58 15.13
C ILE A 514 11.81 8.16 15.67
N ILE A 515 12.45 7.28 14.90
CA ILE A 515 12.76 5.90 15.31
C ILE A 515 13.65 5.90 16.56
N VAL A 516 14.75 6.65 16.54
CA VAL A 516 15.69 6.74 17.67
C VAL A 516 15.04 7.39 18.88
N MET A 517 14.25 8.45 18.68
CA MET A 517 13.55 9.14 19.77
C MET A 517 12.54 8.23 20.48
N LEU A 518 11.72 7.49 19.74
CA LEU A 518 10.71 6.59 20.30
C LEU A 518 11.32 5.32 20.92
N GLY A 519 12.36 4.75 20.30
CA GLY A 519 13.12 3.64 20.88
C GLY A 519 13.85 4.06 22.17
N GLY A 520 14.45 5.26 22.18
CA GLY A 520 15.07 5.85 23.36
C GLY A 520 14.07 6.13 24.48
N LEU A 521 12.90 6.68 24.15
CA LEU A 521 11.81 6.90 25.12
C LEU A 521 11.34 5.57 25.72
N MET A 522 11.14 4.53 24.91
CA MET A 522 10.75 3.20 25.39
C MET A 522 11.83 2.58 26.28
N THR A 523 13.10 2.80 25.94
CA THR A 523 14.25 2.37 26.76
C THR A 523 14.23 3.05 28.13
N LEU A 524 14.00 4.37 28.19
CA LEU A 524 13.86 5.11 29.44
C LEU A 524 12.71 4.56 30.29
N ILE A 525 11.54 4.37 29.69
CA ILE A 525 10.38 3.76 30.37
C ILE A 525 10.77 2.39 30.95
N THR A 526 11.43 1.55 30.18
CA THR A 526 11.78 0.19 30.62
C THR A 526 12.82 0.17 31.73
N VAL A 527 13.77 1.10 31.74
CA VAL A 527 14.82 1.19 32.79
C VAL A 527 14.25 1.64 34.13
N TYR A 528 13.32 2.60 34.15
CA TYR A 528 12.82 3.20 35.38
C TYR A 528 11.57 2.52 35.96
N PHE A 529 10.81 1.78 35.15
CA PHE A 529 9.55 1.18 35.57
C PHE A 529 9.61 -0.36 35.61
N SER A 530 8.71 -0.97 36.41
CA SER A 530 8.56 -2.43 36.47
C SER A 530 8.14 -3.00 35.10
N PRO A 531 8.33 -4.31 34.82
CA PRO A 531 8.05 -4.87 33.49
C PRO A 531 6.60 -4.66 33.05
N LEU A 532 5.64 -4.83 33.96
CA LEU A 532 4.22 -4.64 33.67
C LEU A 532 3.86 -3.18 33.35
N LYS A 533 4.36 -2.23 34.15
CA LYS A 533 4.17 -0.79 33.90
C LYS A 533 4.83 -0.36 32.59
N SER A 534 6.00 -0.92 32.28
CA SER A 534 6.71 -0.67 31.03
C SER A 534 5.94 -1.23 29.83
N ALA A 535 5.36 -2.43 29.93
CA ALA A 535 4.54 -3.01 28.88
C ALA A 535 3.28 -2.16 28.62
N LEU A 536 2.58 -1.71 29.67
CA LEU A 536 1.42 -0.81 29.55
C LEU A 536 1.82 0.55 28.95
N GLY A 537 2.96 1.11 29.37
CA GLY A 537 3.51 2.35 28.81
C GLY A 537 3.87 2.20 27.33
N GLY A 538 4.46 1.07 26.95
CA GLY A 538 4.76 0.74 25.55
C GLY A 538 3.49 0.58 24.71
N LEU A 539 2.46 -0.07 25.23
CA LEU A 539 1.15 -0.19 24.56
C LEU A 539 0.52 1.19 24.35
N LEU A 540 0.48 2.03 25.39
CA LEU A 540 -0.02 3.39 25.29
C LEU A 540 0.76 4.20 24.26
N LEU A 541 2.09 4.11 24.28
CA LEU A 541 2.96 4.79 23.32
C LEU A 541 2.68 4.36 21.88
N MET A 542 2.47 3.06 21.63
CA MET A 542 2.09 2.55 20.31
C MET A 542 0.71 3.07 19.88
N VAL A 543 -0.29 3.08 20.76
CA VAL A 543 -1.63 3.62 20.46
C VAL A 543 -1.55 5.11 20.11
N VAL A 544 -0.87 5.91 20.94
CA VAL A 544 -0.69 7.35 20.70
C VAL A 544 0.03 7.61 19.38
N LEU A 545 1.08 6.82 19.08
CA LEU A 545 1.81 6.92 17.82
C LEU A 545 0.91 6.61 16.61
N VAL A 546 0.15 5.51 16.64
CA VAL A 546 -0.74 5.09 15.55
C VAL A 546 -1.84 6.12 15.35
N SER A 547 -2.56 6.49 16.41
CA SER A 547 -3.65 7.47 16.33
C SER A 547 -3.14 8.85 15.91
N GLY A 548 -2.03 9.31 16.48
CA GLY A 548 -1.41 10.59 16.10
C GLY A 548 -0.93 10.61 14.65
N ASN A 549 -0.36 9.51 14.16
CA ASN A 549 0.07 9.38 12.77
C ASN A 549 -1.12 9.39 11.80
N PHE A 550 -2.18 8.64 12.09
CA PHE A 550 -3.36 8.52 11.21
C PHE A 550 -4.21 9.80 11.20
N VAL A 551 -4.45 10.39 12.37
CA VAL A 551 -5.32 11.56 12.50
C VAL A 551 -4.52 12.85 12.32
N VAL A 552 -3.53 13.12 13.16
CA VAL A 552 -2.85 14.42 13.15
C VAL A 552 -1.94 14.55 11.93
N ALA A 553 -1.03 13.60 11.71
CA ALA A 553 -0.06 13.72 10.62
C ALA A 553 -0.69 13.49 9.24
N PHE A 554 -1.49 12.44 9.07
CA PHE A 554 -2.05 12.08 7.77
C PHE A 554 -3.34 12.84 7.44
N GLN A 555 -4.39 12.76 8.26
CA GLN A 555 -5.69 13.36 7.95
C GLN A 555 -5.64 14.90 7.93
N TYR A 556 -5.00 15.53 8.94
CA TYR A 556 -4.90 17.00 9.02
C TYR A 556 -3.63 17.54 8.37
N GLY A 557 -2.47 16.92 8.64
CA GLY A 557 -1.18 17.37 8.13
C GLY A 557 -0.87 16.96 6.68
N ARG A 558 -1.57 15.96 6.13
CA ARG A 558 -1.29 15.35 4.81
C ARG A 558 0.15 14.83 4.67
N TYR A 559 0.76 14.38 5.77
CA TYR A 559 2.08 13.76 5.79
C TYR A 559 1.96 12.23 5.82
N TRP A 560 2.72 11.56 4.95
CA TRP A 560 2.97 10.13 5.04
C TRP A 560 4.25 9.88 5.84
N LEU A 561 4.07 9.74 7.16
CA LEU A 561 5.12 9.35 8.11
C LEU A 561 5.14 7.82 8.28
N GLY A 562 6.31 7.20 8.13
CA GLY A 562 6.48 5.76 8.32
C GLY A 562 6.23 5.35 9.77
N ILE A 563 5.45 4.29 10.01
CA ILE A 563 5.10 3.84 11.36
C ILE A 563 5.65 2.46 11.71
N VAL A 564 5.90 1.60 10.71
CA VAL A 564 6.38 0.23 10.94
C VAL A 564 7.70 0.22 11.73
N ASN A 565 8.69 1.02 11.29
CA ASN A 565 10.00 1.08 11.94
C ASN A 565 9.97 1.64 13.36
N PRO A 566 9.26 2.76 13.64
CA PRO A 566 9.01 3.20 15.01
C PRO A 566 8.40 2.14 15.92
N LEU A 567 7.43 1.35 15.44
CA LEU A 567 6.83 0.28 16.23
C LEU A 567 7.83 -0.84 16.53
N TYR A 568 8.68 -1.21 15.56
CA TYR A 568 9.78 -2.13 15.81
C TYR A 568 10.79 -1.57 16.81
N ALA A 569 11.14 -0.29 16.74
CA ALA A 569 12.03 0.33 17.71
C ALA A 569 11.46 0.26 19.13
N ILE A 570 10.17 0.50 19.32
CA ILE A 570 9.50 0.34 20.62
C ILE A 570 9.56 -1.13 21.07
N LEU A 571 9.12 -2.06 20.23
CA LEU A 571 9.02 -3.49 20.57
C LEU A 571 10.38 -4.11 20.90
N PHE A 572 11.39 -3.91 20.06
CA PHE A 572 12.71 -4.52 20.25
C PHE A 572 13.51 -3.84 21.35
N SER A 573 13.37 -2.53 21.54
CA SER A 573 14.01 -1.85 22.69
C SER A 573 13.43 -2.36 24.01
N PHE A 574 12.08 -2.47 24.10
CA PHE A 574 11.42 -3.05 25.27
C PHE A 574 11.90 -4.49 25.53
N THR A 575 11.92 -5.33 24.49
CA THR A 575 12.31 -6.75 24.61
C THR A 575 13.77 -6.90 25.03
N ALA A 576 14.69 -6.21 24.37
CA ALA A 576 16.12 -6.30 24.66
C ALA A 576 16.46 -5.83 26.09
N VAL A 577 15.91 -4.69 26.51
CA VAL A 577 16.16 -4.13 27.85
C VAL A 577 15.52 -5.00 28.94
N THR A 578 14.31 -5.50 28.71
CA THR A 578 13.64 -6.40 29.66
C THR A 578 14.38 -7.73 29.80
N PHE A 579 14.85 -8.31 28.68
CA PHE A 579 15.63 -9.54 28.68
C PHE A 579 16.97 -9.37 29.41
N TYR A 580 17.69 -8.27 29.13
CA TYR A 580 18.90 -7.89 29.86
C TYR A 580 18.64 -7.79 31.38
N ARG A 581 17.53 -7.13 31.76
CA ARG A 581 17.14 -6.99 33.17
C ARG A 581 16.83 -8.36 33.80
N GLN A 582 16.10 -9.24 33.13
CA GLN A 582 15.81 -10.58 33.64
C GLN A 582 17.06 -11.43 33.83
N ILE A 583 18.02 -11.40 32.90
CA ILE A 583 19.28 -12.15 33.04
C ILE A 583 20.12 -11.60 34.20
N THR A 584 20.21 -10.28 34.33
CA THR A 584 21.05 -9.64 35.35
C THR A 584 20.44 -9.74 36.76
N GLU A 585 19.14 -9.57 36.89
CA GLU A 585 18.39 -9.76 38.15
C GLU A 585 18.30 -11.24 38.54
N GLY A 586 18.06 -12.13 37.57
CA GLY A 586 17.99 -13.59 37.80
C GLY A 586 19.30 -14.16 38.34
N ARG A 587 20.45 -13.69 37.83
CA ARG A 587 21.78 -14.07 38.36
C ARG A 587 22.05 -13.53 39.76
N ALA A 588 21.48 -12.38 40.13
CA ALA A 588 21.63 -11.82 41.47
C ALA A 588 20.84 -12.65 42.49
N ARG A 589 19.61 -13.05 42.16
CA ARG A 589 18.77 -13.91 43.02
C ARG A 589 19.42 -15.27 43.24
N ARG A 590 19.95 -15.90 42.19
CA ARG A 590 20.70 -17.18 42.28
C ARG A 590 21.96 -17.07 43.13
N ARG A 591 22.70 -15.96 43.07
CA ARG A 591 23.91 -15.75 43.90
C ARG A 591 23.58 -15.55 45.38
N ILE A 592 22.45 -14.93 45.70
CA ILE A 592 21.99 -14.77 47.09
C ILE A 592 21.53 -16.13 47.63
N THR A 593 20.70 -16.87 46.89
CA THR A 593 20.26 -18.22 47.29
C THR A 593 21.44 -19.18 47.43
N ALA A 594 22.41 -19.15 46.52
CA ALA A 594 23.60 -20.01 46.60
C ALA A 594 24.48 -19.73 47.83
N ARG A 595 24.56 -18.47 48.28
CA ARG A 595 25.26 -18.12 49.54
C ARG A 595 24.43 -18.46 50.77
N PHE A 596 23.10 -18.35 50.72
CA PHE A 596 22.22 -18.75 51.82
C PHE A 596 22.18 -20.27 52.02
N LYS A 597 22.29 -21.08 50.96
CA LYS A 597 22.44 -22.54 51.04
C LYS A 597 23.74 -22.99 51.72
N GLN A 598 24.71 -22.10 51.94
CA GLN A 598 25.93 -22.42 52.70
C GLN A 598 25.73 -22.30 54.22
N TYR A 599 24.66 -21.64 54.69
CA TYR A 599 24.44 -21.36 56.12
C TYR A 599 23.11 -21.90 56.67
N ALA A 600 22.27 -22.51 55.84
CA ALA A 600 21.01 -23.12 56.24
C ALA A 600 20.73 -24.37 55.40
N SER A 601 20.03 -25.36 55.98
CA SER A 601 19.69 -26.61 55.28
C SER A 601 18.81 -26.32 54.04
N PRO A 602 18.93 -27.12 52.96
CA PRO A 602 18.21 -26.89 51.71
C PRO A 602 16.69 -26.74 51.90
N ALA A 603 16.12 -27.53 52.81
CA ALA A 603 14.70 -27.50 53.15
C ALA A 603 14.23 -26.15 53.75
N VAL A 604 15.08 -25.47 54.51
CA VAL A 604 14.77 -24.14 55.10
C VAL A 604 14.88 -23.05 54.04
N VAL A 605 15.90 -23.11 53.18
CA VAL A 605 16.11 -22.11 52.11
C VAL A 605 15.00 -22.17 51.07
N ASP A 606 14.62 -23.37 50.63
CA ASP A 606 13.61 -23.52 49.58
C ASP A 606 12.23 -23.04 50.08
N ARG A 607 11.89 -23.24 51.36
CA ARG A 607 10.64 -22.73 51.95
C ARG A 607 10.61 -21.21 52.20
N ILE A 608 11.74 -20.59 52.55
CA ILE A 608 11.85 -19.12 52.68
C ILE A 608 11.66 -18.44 51.32
N VAL A 609 12.12 -19.07 50.24
CA VAL A 609 11.92 -18.57 48.87
C VAL A 609 10.46 -18.70 48.43
N GLU A 610 9.78 -19.78 48.81
CA GLU A 610 8.39 -20.05 48.48
C GLU A 610 7.39 -19.23 49.32
N SER A 611 7.72 -18.89 50.57
CA SER A 611 6.83 -18.14 51.47
C SER A 611 7.61 -17.15 52.35
N PRO A 612 7.96 -15.95 51.83
CA PRO A 612 8.77 -14.97 52.56
C PRO A 612 8.14 -14.46 53.86
N GLY A 613 6.81 -14.55 54.00
CA GLY A 613 6.05 -14.09 55.17
C GLY A 613 5.76 -15.16 56.23
N ALA A 614 6.04 -16.44 55.96
CA ALA A 614 5.76 -17.54 56.88
C ALA A 614 6.94 -17.86 57.83
N VAL A 615 8.10 -17.23 57.61
CA VAL A 615 9.30 -17.43 58.42
C VAL A 615 9.59 -16.15 59.18
N SER A 616 9.03 -16.06 60.38
CA SER A 616 9.42 -15.04 61.35
C SER A 616 10.84 -15.35 61.83
N LEU A 617 11.75 -14.39 61.71
CA LEU A 617 13.10 -14.44 62.31
C LEU A 617 13.07 -14.14 63.82
N ALA A 618 11.90 -13.85 64.39
CA ALA A 618 11.71 -13.75 65.83
C ALA A 618 11.48 -15.15 66.41
N GLY A 619 12.18 -15.48 67.51
CA GLY A 619 11.98 -16.74 68.22
C GLY A 619 10.52 -16.87 68.70
N GLU A 620 9.88 -17.98 68.35
CA GLU A 620 8.53 -18.33 68.77
C GLU A 620 8.64 -19.55 69.70
N THR A 621 8.05 -19.45 70.90
CA THR A 621 7.84 -20.60 71.79
C THR A 621 6.75 -21.47 71.18
N ARG A 622 7.02 -22.76 70.95
CA ARG A 622 6.09 -23.65 70.27
C ARG A 622 6.25 -25.06 70.82
N LEU A 623 5.12 -25.69 71.12
CA LEU A 623 5.07 -27.10 71.46
C LEU A 623 5.62 -27.96 70.30
N ILE A 624 6.79 -28.58 70.51
CA ILE A 624 7.47 -29.45 69.56
C ILE A 624 7.91 -30.75 70.23
N SER A 625 8.16 -31.78 69.42
CA SER A 625 8.80 -33.01 69.89
C SER A 625 10.24 -33.06 69.44
N CYS A 626 11.15 -33.11 70.40
CA CYS A 626 12.58 -33.24 70.20
C CYS A 626 12.98 -34.72 70.19
N TYR A 627 13.72 -35.11 69.17
CA TYR A 627 14.30 -36.45 68.99
C TYR A 627 15.81 -36.36 69.17
N PHE A 628 16.35 -37.21 70.04
CA PHE A 628 17.78 -37.39 70.25
C PHE A 628 18.11 -38.86 70.06
N SER A 629 19.12 -39.15 69.24
CA SER A 629 19.71 -40.48 69.18
C SER A 629 21.18 -40.44 69.51
N ASP A 630 21.71 -41.59 69.94
CA ASP A 630 23.12 -41.82 70.22
C ASP A 630 23.46 -43.30 70.05
N LEU A 631 24.69 -43.64 69.65
CA LEU A 631 25.12 -45.03 69.51
C LEU A 631 25.65 -45.56 70.85
N ALA A 632 25.12 -46.70 71.29
CA ALA A 632 25.55 -47.34 72.52
C ALA A 632 26.98 -47.90 72.37
N GLY A 633 27.89 -47.47 73.24
CA GLY A 633 29.27 -47.97 73.28
C GLY A 633 30.15 -47.53 72.10
N PHE A 634 29.77 -46.47 71.38
CA PHE A 634 30.47 -46.04 70.17
C PHE A 634 31.93 -45.63 70.41
N THR A 635 32.26 -45.05 71.57
CA THR A 635 33.65 -44.71 71.91
C THR A 635 34.58 -45.92 71.79
N THR A 636 34.20 -47.05 72.39
CA THR A 636 34.96 -48.31 72.30
C THR A 636 35.01 -48.88 70.88
N ILE A 637 33.93 -48.73 70.10
CA ILE A 637 33.88 -49.13 68.70
C ILE A 637 34.83 -48.27 67.86
N SER A 638 34.88 -46.96 68.11
CA SER A 638 35.71 -46.00 67.37
C SER A 638 37.21 -46.19 67.62
N GLU A 639 37.61 -46.48 68.86
CA GLU A 639 39.00 -46.80 69.22
C GLU A 639 39.48 -48.08 68.52
N ARG A 640 38.61 -49.08 68.38
CA ARG A 640 38.93 -50.34 67.70
C ARG A 640 39.07 -50.19 66.18
N LEU A 641 38.21 -49.39 65.55
CA LEU A 641 38.16 -49.28 64.09
C LEU A 641 39.19 -48.30 63.51
N GLY A 642 39.63 -47.33 64.32
CA GLY A 642 40.53 -46.26 63.90
C GLY A 642 39.85 -45.17 63.07
N PRO A 643 40.43 -43.95 62.99
CA PRO A 643 39.71 -42.74 62.58
C PRO A 643 39.06 -42.81 61.19
N GLN A 644 39.76 -43.35 60.18
CA GLN A 644 39.25 -43.41 58.81
C GLN A 644 38.03 -44.34 58.67
N LYS A 645 38.10 -45.53 59.27
CA LYS A 645 36.98 -46.50 59.23
C LYS A 645 35.82 -46.04 60.10
N THR A 646 36.08 -45.40 61.25
CA THR A 646 35.03 -44.81 62.09
C THR A 646 34.21 -43.77 61.33
N VAL A 647 34.85 -42.85 60.61
CA VAL A 647 34.13 -41.83 59.81
C VAL A 647 33.30 -42.48 58.71
N GLN A 648 33.82 -43.52 58.06
CA GLN A 648 33.07 -44.24 57.02
C GLN A 648 31.82 -44.93 57.58
N VAL A 649 31.95 -45.67 58.69
CA VAL A 649 30.82 -46.33 59.36
C VAL A 649 29.81 -45.30 59.85
N LEU A 650 30.30 -44.19 60.43
CA LEU A 650 29.46 -43.13 60.95
C LEU A 650 28.66 -42.45 59.84
N ASN A 651 29.27 -42.12 58.70
CA ASN A 651 28.54 -41.52 57.58
C ASN A 651 27.45 -42.45 57.04
N ILE A 652 27.76 -43.74 56.85
CA ILE A 652 26.76 -44.74 56.39
C ILE A 652 25.57 -44.82 57.37
N TYR A 653 25.86 -44.80 58.68
CA TYR A 653 24.84 -44.79 59.71
C TYR A 653 24.00 -43.49 59.68
N LEU A 654 24.65 -42.33 59.70
CA LEU A 654 23.99 -41.03 59.74
C LEU A 654 23.14 -40.78 58.49
N ASP A 655 23.62 -41.19 57.31
CA ASP A 655 22.86 -41.08 56.05
C ASP A 655 21.56 -41.91 56.13
N ARG A 656 21.65 -43.18 56.54
CA ARG A 656 20.47 -44.05 56.65
C ARG A 656 19.47 -43.57 57.72
N MET A 657 19.96 -43.11 58.86
CA MET A 657 19.09 -42.58 59.92
C MET A 657 18.45 -41.26 59.52
N THR A 658 19.15 -40.42 58.75
CA THR A 658 18.59 -39.19 58.17
C THR A 658 17.45 -39.52 57.23
N GLU A 659 17.61 -40.49 56.33
CA GLU A 659 16.53 -40.97 55.45
C GLU A 659 15.31 -41.46 56.23
N ALA A 660 15.53 -42.21 57.31
CA ALA A 660 14.45 -42.72 58.17
C ALA A 660 13.69 -41.58 58.87
N LEU A 661 14.38 -40.55 59.34
CA LEU A 661 13.78 -39.38 59.98
C LEU A 661 13.03 -38.48 58.96
N ASP A 662 13.60 -38.29 57.77
CA ASP A 662 13.00 -37.49 56.70
C ASP A 662 11.66 -38.07 56.22
N ARG A 663 11.46 -39.40 56.25
CA ARG A 663 10.17 -40.05 55.92
C ARG A 663 8.98 -39.55 56.76
N TYR A 664 9.24 -39.00 57.94
CA TYR A 664 8.22 -38.47 58.84
C TYR A 664 8.22 -36.94 58.93
N ASP A 665 8.90 -36.27 57.98
CA ASP A 665 9.05 -34.83 57.92
C ASP A 665 9.80 -34.23 59.14
N ALA A 666 10.79 -34.97 59.68
CA ALA A 666 11.66 -34.44 60.73
C ALA A 666 12.51 -33.28 60.20
N THR A 667 12.82 -32.30 61.05
CA THR A 667 13.85 -31.31 60.72
C THR A 667 15.08 -31.58 61.56
N ILE A 668 16.18 -31.98 60.91
CA ILE A 668 17.47 -32.21 61.58
C ILE A 668 18.06 -30.85 61.99
N ASN A 669 18.30 -30.69 63.28
CA ASN A 669 18.97 -29.51 63.83
C ASN A 669 20.47 -29.61 63.60
N LYS A 670 21.07 -30.69 64.11
CA LYS A 670 22.51 -30.94 64.06
C LYS A 670 22.83 -32.41 64.35
N PHE A 671 24.01 -32.82 63.90
CA PHE A 671 24.67 -34.04 64.33
C PHE A 671 25.53 -33.76 65.57
N GLN A 672 25.48 -34.64 66.56
CA GLN A 672 26.26 -34.53 67.81
C GLN A 672 27.13 -35.77 67.96
N GLY A 673 28.32 -35.76 67.32
CA GLY A 673 29.20 -36.92 67.30
C GLY A 673 28.56 -38.08 66.54
N ASP A 674 28.18 -39.12 67.28
CA ASP A 674 27.50 -40.33 66.84
C ASP A 674 25.97 -40.29 66.98
N GLY A 675 25.44 -39.15 67.41
CA GLY A 675 24.02 -38.91 67.61
C GLY A 675 23.38 -37.91 66.64
N ILE A 676 22.05 -37.98 66.53
CA ILE A 676 21.23 -37.04 65.74
C ILE A 676 20.32 -36.26 66.68
N PHE A 677 20.30 -34.93 66.53
CA PHE A 677 19.28 -34.08 67.15
C PHE A 677 18.35 -33.52 66.07
N ALA A 678 17.06 -33.88 66.17
CA ALA A 678 16.02 -33.45 65.25
C ALA A 678 14.78 -32.97 66.02
N PHE A 679 13.93 -32.19 65.35
CA PHE A 679 12.66 -31.73 65.91
C PHE A 679 11.51 -31.99 64.93
N PHE A 680 10.34 -32.26 65.51
CA PHE A 680 9.06 -32.42 64.83
C PHE A 680 8.12 -31.31 65.30
N GLY A 681 7.35 -30.72 64.40
CA GLY A 681 6.48 -29.56 64.69
C GLY A 681 7.13 -28.18 64.49
N ALA A 682 8.40 -28.12 64.09
CA ALA A 682 9.07 -26.91 63.64
C ALA A 682 9.94 -27.18 62.38
N PRO A 683 10.18 -26.17 61.51
CA PRO A 683 9.50 -24.88 61.48
C PRO A 683 8.04 -25.00 61.01
N VAL A 684 7.67 -26.13 60.40
CA VAL A 684 6.30 -26.44 59.97
C VAL A 684 5.50 -26.98 61.15
N SER A 685 4.32 -26.42 61.38
CA SER A 685 3.39 -27.00 62.34
C SER A 685 2.96 -28.40 61.88
N GLN A 686 3.15 -29.38 62.75
CA GLN A 686 2.72 -30.76 62.57
C GLN A 686 1.85 -31.09 63.79
N PRO A 687 0.51 -31.06 63.68
CA PRO A 687 -0.37 -31.34 64.81
C PRO A 687 -0.14 -32.71 65.46
N ASP A 688 0.43 -33.65 64.71
CA ASP A 688 0.78 -35.00 65.12
C ASP A 688 2.29 -35.18 65.40
N HIS A 689 3.03 -34.09 65.70
CA HIS A 689 4.49 -34.09 65.88
C HIS A 689 4.99 -35.16 66.87
N ALA A 690 4.30 -35.36 67.99
CA ALA A 690 4.67 -36.38 68.98
C ALA A 690 4.50 -37.81 68.42
N ARG A 691 3.44 -38.06 67.66
CA ARG A 691 3.20 -39.36 67.02
C ARG A 691 4.24 -39.64 65.94
N ARG A 692 4.59 -38.63 65.15
CA ARG A 692 5.64 -38.72 64.12
C ARG A 692 7.00 -39.02 64.72
N ALA A 693 7.38 -38.33 65.80
CA ALA A 693 8.64 -38.61 66.50
C ALA A 693 8.73 -40.07 66.98
N CYS A 694 7.65 -40.61 67.57
CA CYS A 694 7.60 -42.00 68.02
C CYS A 694 7.68 -43.00 66.85
N LEU A 695 6.98 -42.74 65.74
CA LEU A 695 7.04 -43.60 64.56
C LEU A 695 8.42 -43.56 63.91
N ALA A 696 9.02 -42.37 63.80
CA ALA A 696 10.36 -42.19 63.27
C ALA A 696 11.40 -42.93 64.12
N ALA A 697 11.26 -42.95 65.44
CA ALA A 697 12.14 -43.72 66.32
C ALA A 697 12.03 -45.24 66.11
N LEU A 698 10.81 -45.76 65.99
CA LEU A 698 10.59 -47.18 65.70
C LEU A 698 11.16 -47.56 64.33
N ASP A 699 10.99 -46.70 63.34
CA ASP A 699 11.48 -46.92 61.99
C ASP A 699 13.02 -46.84 61.93
N ALA A 700 13.63 -45.87 62.62
CA ALA A 700 15.08 -45.74 62.71
C ALA A 700 15.73 -46.95 63.41
N GLN A 701 15.09 -47.52 64.45
CA GLN A 701 15.57 -48.78 65.04
C GLN A 701 15.52 -49.94 64.06
N ARG A 702 14.40 -50.10 63.32
CA ARG A 702 14.27 -51.15 62.30
C ARG A 702 15.28 -50.98 61.17
N GLU A 703 15.46 -49.76 60.68
CA GLU A 703 16.43 -49.46 59.62
C GLU A 703 17.86 -49.72 60.06
N LEU A 704 18.20 -49.48 61.33
CA LEU A 704 19.52 -49.78 61.86
C LEU A 704 19.77 -51.29 61.88
N ASP A 705 18.80 -52.08 62.34
CA ASP A 705 18.90 -53.55 62.32
C ASP A 705 19.08 -54.08 60.90
N HIS A 706 18.33 -53.52 59.94
CA HIS A 706 18.45 -53.86 58.53
C HIS A 706 19.82 -53.46 57.96
N LEU A 707 20.31 -52.25 58.27
CA LEU A 707 21.61 -51.76 57.84
C LEU A 707 22.74 -52.63 58.38
N VAL A 708 22.74 -52.97 59.67
CA VAL A 708 23.76 -53.83 60.28
C VAL A 708 23.77 -55.20 59.63
N ARG A 709 22.61 -55.84 59.43
CA ARG A 709 22.52 -57.13 58.73
C ARG A 709 23.01 -57.06 57.29
N GLN A 710 22.62 -56.02 56.56
CA GLN A 710 23.03 -55.81 55.17
C GLN A 710 24.54 -55.60 55.05
N GLN A 711 25.12 -54.77 55.92
CA GLN A 711 26.55 -54.47 55.88
C GLN A 711 27.39 -55.68 56.31
N GLN A 712 26.96 -56.45 57.31
CA GLN A 712 27.67 -57.66 57.75
C GLN A 712 27.67 -58.79 56.72
N GLN A 713 26.69 -58.84 55.81
CA GLN A 713 26.70 -59.76 54.67
C GLN A 713 27.79 -59.42 53.65
N THR A 714 28.15 -58.14 53.52
CA THR A 714 29.09 -57.65 52.51
C THR A 714 30.49 -57.43 53.08
N ASN A 715 30.58 -57.09 54.36
CA ASN A 715 31.82 -56.80 55.08
C ASN A 715 31.70 -57.34 56.52
N GLN A 716 32.34 -58.48 56.80
CA GLN A 716 32.30 -59.13 58.12
C GLN A 716 32.89 -58.26 59.25
N ASP A 717 33.68 -57.23 58.92
CA ASP A 717 34.29 -56.33 59.91
C ASP A 717 33.36 -55.17 60.34
N PHE A 718 32.15 -55.05 59.78
CA PHE A 718 31.21 -53.98 60.16
C PHE A 718 30.71 -54.19 61.61
N PRO A 719 30.85 -53.18 62.50
CA PRO A 719 30.48 -53.33 63.89
C PRO A 719 28.97 -53.53 64.06
N VAL A 720 28.59 -54.30 65.08
CA VAL A 720 27.19 -54.31 65.54
C VAL A 720 26.92 -52.95 66.17
N LEU A 721 25.98 -52.21 65.59
CA LEU A 721 25.56 -50.91 66.09
C LEU A 721 24.24 -51.05 66.83
N THR A 722 24.12 -50.39 67.97
CA THR A 722 22.87 -50.29 68.73
C THR A 722 22.64 -48.83 69.07
N MET A 723 21.41 -48.35 68.90
CA MET A 723 21.07 -46.95 69.08
C MET A 723 20.14 -46.77 70.27
N ARG A 724 20.41 -45.73 71.06
CA ARG A 724 19.54 -45.23 72.12
C ARG A 724 18.80 -44.01 71.59
N ILE A 725 17.48 -43.95 71.81
CA ILE A 725 16.64 -42.84 71.36
C ILE A 725 15.91 -42.25 72.56
N GLY A 726 15.98 -40.93 72.71
CA GLY A 726 15.18 -40.15 73.63
C GLY A 726 14.23 -39.24 72.86
N ILE A 727 12.96 -39.21 73.26
CA ILE A 727 11.97 -38.26 72.74
C ILE A 727 11.41 -37.48 73.91
N SER A 728 11.37 -36.15 73.78
CA SER A 728 10.71 -35.26 74.72
C SER A 728 9.82 -34.29 73.97
N THR A 729 8.66 -33.95 74.54
CA THR A 729 7.74 -32.95 73.99
C THR A 729 7.61 -31.80 74.96
N GLY A 730 7.80 -30.57 74.49
CA GLY A 730 7.79 -29.36 75.31
C GLY A 730 7.68 -28.11 74.45
N GLU A 731 7.48 -26.96 75.11
CA GLU A 731 7.33 -25.64 74.48
C GLU A 731 8.64 -24.92 74.14
#